data_AF-A0A6A6H0A8-F1
#
_entry.id   AF-A0A6A6H0A8-F1
#
_cell.length_a   1.000
_cell.length_b   1.000
_cell.length_c   1.000
_cell.angle_alpha   90.00
_cell.angle_beta   90.00
_cell.angle_gamma   90.00
#
_symmetry.space_group_name_H-M   'P 1'
#
loop_
_entity.id
_entity.type
_entity.pdbx_description
1 polymer ?
#
loop_
_entity_poly.entity_id
_entity_poly.type
_entity_poly.pdbx_seq_one_letter_code
_entity_poly.pdbx_strand_id
1 'polypeptide(L)'
;MTRFRAIIGVTVAFFVLSTLVAAQTFTPVLPHSYPLAVRNPYTSTWLPGDQAAHLPSATPQFWSGGGITWSVLARVDGTTYSLFGAPGGPQAANVLGGAYTSTRSTFTLSAGNALFTLDFLSPVAPNDYVRQSLPFAYLTVAASPRSGQSASIQIYTDIDDSWLGIDSDVSYNLSTTGATSLFQWVANDQTTYLQSQSEQALWGTVVYASQPGCDDANLTAATGAMSDVRGQFTSSGSLDGSTPGWASGSVTAFSHDLGSVRNGGSNVTYAIGVARDQVVSFLGADWTHYYRATYADTPSAVDHFLNDYSSASADSQALDAAIAGAANSAAGANYSDIVTLSVRQAYASCDFSISDDSKNTSDPLIFLKEISSDGNVNTVDVLYPIFPIFYVLNAASIRYITEPVIRFLEIGQWNESYACHDIGSAYPVADGHLVGQEFMPVEESANLLILASLYAMSTRDTNWSSSHGTLFRTLGDFLAGNATNEAAQYSSDDGLGPLANQTTLAIKAAVGLNAIGAMFNSNNYTQAGDQLANLLYNQTMGTDAERTHFTRIYPNMTNSWTMAYNMYPDKVLRLNTFPQAAYDMESSYYPTVRATAGVPLDDTTDWTKSDWMMWSGAIASQDTRNMMVNDLHQYITTTIDSVPFSDRFFVSHEFGNATNGYYDYKARPVVGGHFAILALANGANSIDSRSSPGSSACAGGSPSGGSSSTTRASSSSGSASSATAPPSSVSSASGSSASASTSAASSASASASSASAPTNTATPTSPATISAPNPTNSISGTADTSTGTFPSPSSLVSSDAVTTVIVYTTTTVCPSGQTVTQEGGSTSVLKAPSISTYLATATHVSDTTVFATTFTTDYMTDIAYTTVTA
;
A
#
# COMPACT_ATOMS: atom_id res chain seq x y z
N MET A 1 71.13 -64.79 14.00
CA MET A 1 70.39 -64.32 15.20
C MET A 1 69.99 -62.87 14.92
N THR A 2 68.75 -62.53 14.56
CA THR A 2 67.53 -62.36 15.39
C THR A 2 67.47 -61.10 16.27
N ARG A 3 66.49 -60.24 15.92
CA ARG A 3 65.58 -59.45 16.81
C ARG A 3 65.92 -58.00 17.25
N PHE A 4 65.25 -57.07 16.55
CA PHE A 4 64.19 -56.16 17.05
C PHE A 4 64.49 -54.78 17.72
N ARG A 5 63.69 -53.79 17.23
CA ARG A 5 63.11 -52.59 17.89
C ARG A 5 63.99 -51.41 18.32
N ALA A 6 63.80 -50.30 17.60
CA ALA A 6 63.20 -49.07 18.15
C ALA A 6 62.21 -48.50 17.10
N ILE A 7 61.31 -47.58 17.50
CA ILE A 7 60.24 -47.05 16.64
C ILE A 7 60.50 -45.57 16.34
N ILE A 8 60.29 -45.15 15.09
CA ILE A 8 60.17 -43.73 14.70
C ILE A 8 58.68 -43.42 14.56
N GLY A 9 58.20 -42.40 15.29
CA GLY A 9 56.83 -41.91 15.18
C GLY A 9 56.67 -40.96 13.99
N VAL A 10 55.56 -41.09 13.25
CA VAL A 10 55.17 -40.14 12.20
C VAL A 10 54.11 -39.20 12.76
N THR A 11 54.38 -37.90 12.75
CA THR A 11 53.40 -36.87 13.13
C THR A 11 52.66 -36.40 11.87
N VAL A 12 51.38 -36.78 11.74
CA VAL A 12 50.51 -36.28 10.68
C VAL A 12 49.89 -34.95 11.12
N ALA A 13 50.25 -33.86 10.46
CA ALA A 13 49.60 -32.56 10.67
C ALA A 13 48.31 -32.48 9.86
N PHE A 14 47.15 -32.56 10.52
CA PHE A 14 45.86 -32.26 9.90
C PHE A 14 45.73 -30.76 9.66
N PHE A 15 45.85 -30.33 8.41
CA PHE A 15 45.30 -29.04 7.98
C PHE A 15 43.78 -29.16 7.92
N VAL A 16 43.10 -28.75 8.99
CA VAL A 16 41.66 -28.50 8.96
C VAL A 16 41.46 -27.22 8.14
N LEU A 17 41.11 -27.38 6.87
CA LEU A 17 40.77 -26.27 5.99
C LEU A 17 39.36 -25.80 6.33
N SER A 18 39.23 -24.97 7.37
CA SER A 18 37.97 -24.37 7.78
C SER A 18 37.41 -23.52 6.65
N THR A 19 36.46 -24.06 5.90
CA THR A 19 35.66 -23.30 4.94
C THR A 19 34.83 -22.29 5.70
N LEU A 20 35.22 -21.01 5.66
CA LEU A 20 34.30 -19.94 6.04
C LEU A 20 33.12 -19.96 5.06
N VAL A 21 32.02 -20.54 5.50
CA VAL A 21 30.70 -20.20 4.96
C VAL A 21 30.49 -18.74 5.36
N ALA A 22 30.48 -17.84 4.38
CA ALA A 22 30.08 -16.47 4.64
C ALA A 22 28.63 -16.48 5.12
N ALA A 23 28.36 -15.84 6.26
CA ALA A 23 26.99 -15.68 6.74
C ALA A 23 26.20 -14.86 5.70
N GLN A 24 24.93 -15.22 5.50
CA GLN A 24 24.04 -14.44 4.63
C GLN A 24 23.86 -13.04 5.22
N THR A 25 23.88 -12.02 4.37
CA THR A 25 23.73 -10.62 4.79
C THR A 25 22.42 -10.05 4.28
N PHE A 26 21.62 -9.46 5.17
CA PHE A 26 20.44 -8.67 4.82
C PHE A 26 20.70 -7.18 5.09
N THR A 27 20.18 -6.28 4.25
CA THR A 27 20.55 -4.85 4.28
C THR A 27 19.39 -3.93 3.84
N PRO A 28 19.07 -2.85 4.58
CA PRO A 28 19.67 -2.47 5.86
C PRO A 28 19.42 -3.50 6.97
N VAL A 29 18.28 -4.19 6.92
CA VAL A 29 17.88 -5.25 7.86
C VAL A 29 17.19 -6.40 7.12
N LEU A 30 16.77 -7.45 7.85
CA LEU A 30 15.83 -8.45 7.36
C LEU A 30 14.41 -8.02 7.79
N PRO A 31 13.53 -7.55 6.89
CA PRO A 31 12.15 -7.19 7.21
C PRO A 31 11.25 -8.43 7.29
N HIS A 32 10.04 -8.26 7.82
CA HIS A 32 8.98 -9.29 7.85
C HIS A 32 8.61 -9.80 6.46
N SER A 33 8.57 -8.92 5.46
CA SER A 33 8.33 -9.34 4.08
C SER A 33 8.95 -8.34 3.10
N TYR A 34 9.55 -8.85 2.03
CA TYR A 34 10.09 -8.03 0.95
C TYR A 34 8.99 -7.77 -0.09
N PRO A 35 8.70 -6.50 -0.45
CA PRO A 35 7.84 -6.20 -1.59
C PRO A 35 8.53 -6.69 -2.87
N LEU A 36 7.87 -7.51 -3.71
CA LEU A 36 8.43 -7.95 -5.00
C LEU A 36 7.77 -7.18 -6.15
N ALA A 37 6.50 -7.47 -6.41
CA ALA A 37 5.67 -6.81 -7.42
C ALA A 37 4.52 -6.10 -6.70
N VAL A 38 4.78 -4.87 -6.25
CA VAL A 38 3.93 -4.13 -5.31
C VAL A 38 3.69 -2.72 -5.86
N ARG A 39 2.51 -2.53 -6.46
CA ARG A 39 2.18 -1.39 -7.35
C ARG A 39 0.78 -0.81 -7.11
N ASN A 40 -0.23 -1.66 -6.95
CA ASN A 40 -1.64 -1.32 -6.71
C ASN A 40 -2.37 -2.50 -6.04
N PRO A 41 -3.66 -2.40 -5.65
CA PRO A 41 -4.31 -3.38 -4.76
C PRO A 41 -4.30 -4.84 -5.23
N TYR A 42 -4.19 -5.06 -6.54
CA TYR A 42 -4.19 -6.39 -7.15
C TYR A 42 -2.83 -6.79 -7.78
N THR A 43 -1.87 -5.87 -7.86
CA THR A 43 -0.46 -6.18 -8.16
C THR A 43 0.35 -5.95 -6.90
N SER A 44 0.29 -6.92 -5.99
CA SER A 44 0.79 -6.82 -4.62
C SER A 44 1.30 -8.19 -4.12
N THR A 45 2.45 -8.59 -4.65
CA THR A 45 3.13 -9.87 -4.39
C THR A 45 4.43 -9.66 -3.60
N TRP A 46 4.63 -10.47 -2.57
CA TRP A 46 5.60 -10.28 -1.49
C TRP A 46 6.37 -11.58 -1.18
N LEU A 47 7.54 -11.47 -0.55
CA LEU A 47 8.32 -12.61 -0.05
C LEU A 47 8.46 -12.53 1.47
N PRO A 48 7.83 -13.46 2.23
CA PRO A 48 8.04 -13.61 3.66
C PRO A 48 9.53 -13.70 4.03
N GLY A 49 9.94 -12.94 5.06
CA GLY A 49 11.33 -12.72 5.44
C GLY A 49 12.01 -13.95 6.01
N ASP A 50 11.25 -14.82 6.66
CA ASP A 50 11.68 -16.15 7.13
C ASP A 50 12.14 -17.05 5.95
N GLN A 51 11.52 -16.89 4.79
CA GLN A 51 11.86 -17.60 3.56
C GLN A 51 13.00 -16.97 2.76
N ALA A 52 13.40 -15.72 3.04
CA ALA A 52 14.43 -15.02 2.27
C ALA A 52 15.81 -15.71 2.31
N ALA A 53 16.13 -16.40 3.41
CA ALA A 53 17.34 -17.23 3.53
C ALA A 53 17.32 -18.51 2.66
N HIS A 54 16.12 -18.91 2.22
CA HIS A 54 15.81 -20.15 1.50
C HIS A 54 15.17 -19.88 0.13
N LEU A 55 15.46 -18.70 -0.45
CA LEU A 55 14.90 -18.16 -1.70
C LEU A 55 14.62 -19.19 -2.84
N PRO A 56 15.53 -20.15 -3.17
CA PRO A 56 15.28 -21.14 -4.23
C PRO A 56 14.03 -22.01 -4.04
N SER A 57 13.60 -22.22 -2.80
CA SER A 57 12.45 -23.05 -2.43
C SER A 57 11.37 -22.26 -1.68
N ALA A 58 11.46 -20.93 -1.67
CA ALA A 58 10.43 -20.06 -1.12
C ALA A 58 9.15 -20.10 -1.97
N THR A 59 8.03 -19.69 -1.38
CA THR A 59 6.77 -19.40 -2.05
C THR A 59 6.40 -17.95 -1.74
N PRO A 60 6.46 -17.01 -2.70
CA PRO A 60 5.95 -15.67 -2.49
C PRO A 60 4.42 -15.69 -2.31
N GLN A 61 3.86 -14.61 -1.78
CA GLN A 61 2.45 -14.52 -1.45
C GLN A 61 1.84 -13.22 -2.00
N PHE A 62 0.58 -13.28 -2.41
CA PHE A 62 -0.27 -12.09 -2.51
C PHE A 62 -0.49 -11.53 -1.10
N TRP A 63 -0.73 -10.23 -0.97
CA TRP A 63 -0.75 -9.56 0.35
C TRP A 63 -1.72 -10.16 1.38
N SER A 64 -2.82 -10.78 0.95
CA SER A 64 -3.79 -11.46 1.83
C SER A 64 -3.25 -12.76 2.44
N GLY A 65 -2.15 -13.31 1.91
CA GLY A 65 -1.46 -14.54 2.34
C GLY A 65 -1.52 -15.69 1.33
N GLY A 66 -2.32 -15.57 0.27
CA GLY A 66 -2.43 -16.58 -0.79
C GLY A 66 -1.09 -16.82 -1.50
N GLY A 67 -0.65 -18.08 -1.59
CA GLY A 67 0.61 -18.44 -2.23
C GLY A 67 0.59 -18.21 -3.75
N ILE A 68 1.66 -17.66 -4.29
CA ILE A 68 1.81 -17.30 -5.70
C ILE A 68 2.95 -18.10 -6.33
N THR A 69 2.70 -18.73 -7.48
CA THR A 69 3.78 -19.34 -8.28
C THR A 69 4.48 -18.27 -9.09
N TRP A 70 5.74 -18.04 -8.75
CA TRP A 70 6.67 -17.25 -9.56
C TRP A 70 8.08 -17.81 -9.39
N SER A 71 8.52 -18.68 -10.30
CA SER A 71 9.82 -19.35 -10.20
C SER A 71 10.88 -18.70 -11.08
N VAL A 72 12.14 -18.74 -10.66
CA VAL A 72 13.31 -18.44 -11.49
C VAL A 72 14.30 -19.58 -11.40
N LEU A 73 14.66 -20.14 -12.55
CA LEU A 73 15.70 -21.17 -12.70
C LEU A 73 16.84 -20.62 -13.57
N ALA A 74 18.05 -21.10 -13.36
CA ALA A 74 19.19 -20.78 -14.22
C ALA A 74 19.99 -22.05 -14.54
N ARG A 75 20.43 -22.18 -15.79
CA ARG A 75 21.24 -23.31 -16.26
C ARG A 75 22.64 -22.81 -16.54
N VAL A 76 23.59 -23.25 -15.71
CA VAL A 76 24.99 -22.80 -15.71
C VAL A 76 25.88 -23.95 -16.14
N ASP A 77 26.61 -23.78 -17.25
CA ASP A 77 27.52 -24.77 -17.83
C ASP A 77 26.85 -26.16 -18.01
N GLY A 78 25.55 -26.15 -18.33
CA GLY A 78 24.71 -27.34 -18.54
C GLY A 78 24.03 -27.90 -17.28
N THR A 79 24.30 -27.36 -16.09
CA THR A 79 23.66 -27.77 -14.83
C THR A 79 22.57 -26.78 -14.42
N THR A 80 21.35 -27.27 -14.15
CA THR A 80 20.21 -26.41 -13.78
C THR A 80 20.11 -26.21 -12.27
N TYR A 81 19.83 -24.97 -11.87
CA TYR A 81 19.68 -24.53 -10.50
C TYR A 81 18.38 -23.78 -10.28
N SER A 82 17.77 -23.92 -9.11
CA SER A 82 16.71 -23.03 -8.63
C SER A 82 17.32 -21.76 -8.04
N LEU A 83 16.87 -20.58 -8.48
CA LEU A 83 17.28 -19.29 -7.91
C LEU A 83 16.21 -18.72 -6.97
N PHE A 84 14.94 -18.79 -7.36
CA PHE A 84 13.79 -18.28 -6.60
C PHE A 84 12.54 -19.13 -6.85
N GLY A 85 11.67 -19.23 -5.85
CA GLY A 85 10.26 -19.54 -6.06
C GLY A 85 9.95 -20.96 -6.53
N ALA A 86 10.89 -21.91 -6.43
CA ALA A 86 10.83 -23.22 -7.08
C ALA A 86 10.91 -24.39 -6.07
N PRO A 87 9.92 -24.53 -5.16
CA PRO A 87 9.86 -25.65 -4.22
C PRO A 87 9.83 -26.99 -4.98
N GLY A 88 10.62 -27.96 -4.52
CA GLY A 88 10.79 -29.25 -5.21
C GLY A 88 11.52 -29.20 -6.55
N GLY A 89 12.09 -28.05 -6.94
CA GLY A 89 12.83 -27.86 -8.18
C GLY A 89 14.22 -28.53 -8.24
N PRO A 90 15.05 -28.17 -9.24
CA PRO A 90 16.43 -28.66 -9.39
C PRO A 90 17.37 -28.12 -8.29
N GLN A 91 18.69 -28.26 -8.47
CA GLN A 91 19.67 -27.96 -7.40
C GLN A 91 19.52 -26.51 -6.88
N ALA A 92 19.24 -26.34 -5.59
CA ALA A 92 19.15 -25.01 -4.99
C ALA A 92 20.46 -24.22 -5.15
N ALA A 93 20.38 -22.96 -5.59
CA ALA A 93 21.49 -22.04 -5.57
C ALA A 93 21.82 -21.61 -4.12
N ASN A 94 23.09 -21.24 -3.88
CA ASN A 94 23.49 -20.75 -2.57
C ASN A 94 23.17 -19.25 -2.45
N VAL A 95 22.14 -18.90 -1.70
CA VAL A 95 21.82 -17.51 -1.31
C VAL A 95 23.00 -16.90 -0.55
N LEU A 96 23.39 -15.69 -0.94
CA LEU A 96 24.47 -14.91 -0.33
C LEU A 96 23.92 -13.76 0.52
N GLY A 97 22.75 -13.22 0.18
CA GLY A 97 22.10 -12.14 0.91
C GLY A 97 20.97 -11.49 0.16
N GLY A 98 20.23 -10.62 0.84
CA GLY A 98 19.16 -9.80 0.28
C GLY A 98 19.28 -8.34 0.70
N ALA A 99 18.63 -7.43 0.00
CA ALA A 99 18.54 -6.03 0.39
C ALA A 99 17.24 -5.39 -0.10
N TYR A 100 16.80 -4.32 0.57
CA TYR A 100 15.65 -3.53 0.12
C TYR A 100 15.97 -2.03 0.06
N THR A 101 15.26 -1.34 -0.83
CA THR A 101 15.18 0.12 -0.94
C THR A 101 13.72 0.56 -0.99
N SER A 102 13.45 1.85 -1.21
CA SER A 102 12.08 2.37 -1.34
C SER A 102 11.33 1.71 -2.50
N THR A 103 12.03 1.40 -3.58
CA THR A 103 11.47 0.87 -4.84
C THR A 103 11.91 -0.57 -5.18
N ARG A 104 12.98 -1.10 -4.58
CA ARG A 104 13.59 -2.39 -4.97
C ARG A 104 13.69 -3.40 -3.84
N SER A 105 13.66 -4.67 -4.21
CA SER A 105 14.13 -5.78 -3.37
C SER A 105 15.13 -6.59 -4.20
N THR A 106 16.36 -6.74 -3.73
CA THR A 106 17.44 -7.38 -4.48
C THR A 106 18.01 -8.58 -3.73
N PHE A 107 18.19 -9.71 -4.41
CA PHE A 107 18.76 -10.93 -3.81
C PHE A 107 19.97 -11.40 -4.59
N THR A 108 21.03 -11.76 -3.88
CA THR A 108 22.29 -12.23 -4.47
C THR A 108 22.52 -13.71 -4.18
N LEU A 109 22.90 -14.47 -5.19
CA LEU A 109 23.09 -15.92 -5.13
C LEU A 109 24.34 -16.36 -5.90
N SER A 110 24.84 -17.56 -5.62
CA SER A 110 25.81 -18.25 -6.47
C SER A 110 25.34 -19.65 -6.87
N ALA A 111 25.44 -19.96 -8.17
CA ALA A 111 25.11 -21.26 -8.75
C ALA A 111 26.16 -21.61 -9.82
N GLY A 112 26.72 -22.83 -9.75
CA GLY A 112 27.84 -23.25 -10.60
C GLY A 112 29.03 -22.28 -10.53
N ASN A 113 29.51 -21.86 -11.70
CA ASN A 113 30.56 -20.85 -11.86
C ASN A 113 30.01 -19.39 -11.95
N ALA A 114 28.74 -19.16 -11.64
CA ALA A 114 28.07 -17.86 -11.80
C ALA A 114 27.63 -17.24 -10.46
N LEU A 115 27.56 -15.91 -10.46
CA LEU A 115 26.88 -15.07 -9.48
C LEU A 115 25.62 -14.49 -10.14
N PHE A 116 24.52 -14.48 -9.41
CA PHE A 116 23.24 -13.96 -9.84
C PHE A 116 22.75 -12.85 -8.90
N THR A 117 22.10 -11.85 -9.48
CA THR A 117 21.29 -10.88 -8.75
C THR A 117 19.87 -10.91 -9.32
N LEU A 118 18.88 -11.14 -8.46
CA LEU A 118 17.46 -10.96 -8.76
C LEU A 118 17.06 -9.59 -8.25
N ASP A 119 16.69 -8.66 -9.13
CA ASP A 119 16.32 -7.28 -8.84
C ASP A 119 14.82 -7.08 -9.12
N PHE A 120 14.02 -7.10 -8.06
CA PHE A 120 12.58 -6.86 -8.11
C PHE A 120 12.32 -5.37 -7.93
N LEU A 121 12.08 -4.66 -9.03
CA LEU A 121 11.84 -3.21 -9.05
C LEU A 121 10.35 -2.94 -9.25
N SER A 122 9.71 -2.35 -8.25
CA SER A 122 8.35 -1.79 -8.38
C SER A 122 8.48 -0.26 -8.31
N PRO A 123 8.47 0.46 -9.45
CA PRO A 123 8.70 1.89 -9.47
C PRO A 123 7.65 2.64 -8.65
N VAL A 124 8.09 3.65 -7.90
CA VAL A 124 7.20 4.66 -7.30
C VAL A 124 7.64 6.00 -7.89
N ALA A 125 6.70 6.71 -8.51
CA ALA A 125 6.98 7.86 -9.35
C ALA A 125 6.04 9.04 -9.01
N PRO A 126 6.19 9.67 -7.83
CA PRO A 126 5.19 10.59 -7.27
C PRO A 126 4.82 11.78 -8.17
N ASN A 127 5.75 12.20 -9.03
CA ASN A 127 5.63 13.33 -9.95
C ASN A 127 5.50 12.91 -11.42
N ASP A 128 5.15 11.65 -11.70
CA ASP A 128 4.98 11.09 -13.05
C ASP A 128 3.80 10.10 -13.04
N TYR A 129 2.60 10.63 -13.29
CA TYR A 129 1.35 9.87 -13.18
C TYR A 129 1.19 8.80 -14.28
N VAL A 130 1.92 8.90 -15.40
CA VAL A 130 1.94 7.83 -16.40
C VAL A 130 2.67 6.62 -15.79
N ARG A 131 3.91 6.80 -15.32
CA ARG A 131 4.66 5.71 -14.70
C ARG A 131 4.04 5.20 -13.40
N GLN A 132 3.51 6.10 -12.55
CA GLN A 132 2.88 5.72 -11.29
C GLN A 132 1.58 4.91 -11.47
N SER A 133 0.84 5.09 -12.57
CA SER A 133 -0.41 4.35 -12.82
C SER A 133 -0.22 3.05 -13.61
N LEU A 134 0.94 2.79 -14.22
CA LEU A 134 1.23 1.51 -14.87
C LEU A 134 1.26 0.38 -13.82
N PRO A 135 0.35 -0.61 -13.83
CA PRO A 135 0.18 -1.60 -12.77
C PRO A 135 1.21 -2.73 -12.89
N PHE A 136 2.43 -2.41 -13.29
CA PHE A 136 3.48 -3.36 -13.64
C PHE A 136 4.71 -3.17 -12.75
N ALA A 137 5.37 -4.28 -12.44
CA ALA A 137 6.67 -4.35 -11.79
C ALA A 137 7.68 -5.09 -12.68
N TYR A 138 8.96 -4.82 -12.48
CA TYR A 138 10.05 -5.53 -13.15
C TYR A 138 10.64 -6.61 -12.27
N LEU A 139 11.03 -7.72 -12.88
CA LEU A 139 12.09 -8.60 -12.38
C LEU A 139 13.26 -8.51 -13.36
N THR A 140 14.45 -8.14 -12.87
CA THR A 140 15.69 -8.24 -13.65
C THR A 140 16.57 -9.35 -13.08
N VAL A 141 16.97 -10.29 -13.94
CA VAL A 141 17.92 -11.37 -13.59
C VAL A 141 19.26 -11.03 -14.21
N ALA A 142 20.19 -10.55 -13.39
CA ALA A 142 21.56 -10.25 -13.81
C ALA A 142 22.49 -11.42 -13.46
N ALA A 143 23.35 -11.82 -14.40
CA ALA A 143 24.28 -12.94 -14.26
C ALA A 143 25.72 -12.52 -14.58
N SER A 144 26.69 -13.05 -13.83
CA SER A 144 28.12 -12.77 -14.06
C SER A 144 29.03 -13.95 -13.65
N PRO A 145 30.21 -14.13 -14.30
CA PRO A 145 31.13 -15.21 -13.97
C PRO A 145 31.90 -14.97 -12.66
N ARG A 146 31.93 -15.98 -11.79
CA ARG A 146 32.59 -15.91 -10.47
C ARG A 146 34.12 -16.03 -10.52
N SER A 147 34.66 -16.74 -11.51
CA SER A 147 36.11 -17.06 -11.61
C SER A 147 36.88 -16.23 -12.64
N GLY A 148 36.23 -15.26 -13.29
CA GLY A 148 36.79 -14.52 -14.43
C GLY A 148 36.89 -15.33 -15.73
N GLN A 149 36.53 -16.62 -15.70
CA GLN A 149 36.29 -17.47 -16.87
C GLN A 149 34.81 -17.35 -17.26
N SER A 150 34.51 -17.27 -18.56
CA SER A 150 33.12 -17.22 -19.04
C SER A 150 32.34 -18.48 -18.69
N ALA A 151 31.06 -18.33 -18.34
CA ALA A 151 30.12 -19.42 -18.13
C ALA A 151 29.06 -19.44 -19.25
N SER A 152 28.53 -20.60 -19.61
CA SER A 152 27.32 -20.73 -20.42
C SER A 152 26.10 -20.56 -19.52
N ILE A 153 25.23 -19.58 -19.79
CA ILE A 153 24.09 -19.26 -18.92
C ILE A 153 22.79 -19.11 -19.71
N GLN A 154 21.80 -19.95 -19.39
CA GLN A 154 20.40 -19.75 -19.78
C GLN A 154 19.58 -19.39 -18.53
N ILE A 155 18.58 -18.52 -18.69
CA ILE A 155 17.66 -18.07 -17.62
C ILE A 155 16.24 -18.50 -17.99
N TYR A 156 15.51 -19.05 -17.02
CA TYR A 156 14.11 -19.44 -17.17
C TYR A 156 13.27 -18.89 -16.03
N THR A 157 12.04 -18.53 -16.31
CA THR A 157 11.08 -18.10 -15.29
C THR A 157 9.65 -18.37 -15.75
N ASP A 158 8.79 -18.73 -14.79
CA ASP A 158 7.42 -19.11 -15.04
C ASP A 158 6.44 -18.61 -13.97
N ILE A 159 5.16 -18.57 -14.35
CA ILE A 159 4.00 -18.27 -13.51
C ILE A 159 2.85 -19.23 -13.88
N ASP A 160 1.89 -19.40 -12.97
CA ASP A 160 0.64 -20.14 -13.20
C ASP A 160 -0.61 -19.27 -12.96
N ASP A 161 -1.78 -19.92 -12.87
CA ASP A 161 -3.09 -19.32 -12.62
C ASP A 161 -3.27 -18.72 -11.21
N SER A 162 -2.35 -18.93 -10.25
CA SER A 162 -2.41 -18.30 -8.90
C SER A 162 -2.39 -16.77 -8.92
N TRP A 163 -1.92 -16.14 -10.01
CA TRP A 163 -1.99 -14.69 -10.22
C TRP A 163 -3.40 -14.18 -10.52
N LEU A 164 -4.34 -15.06 -10.89
CA LEU A 164 -5.76 -14.77 -11.04
C LEU A 164 -6.49 -15.03 -9.70
N GLY A 165 -7.60 -14.35 -9.46
CA GLY A 165 -8.44 -14.61 -8.27
C GLY A 165 -9.31 -15.87 -8.35
N ILE A 166 -9.10 -16.76 -9.32
CA ILE A 166 -9.87 -18.00 -9.52
C ILE A 166 -8.95 -19.19 -9.86
N ASP A 167 -9.43 -20.39 -9.57
CA ASP A 167 -8.72 -21.68 -9.74
C ASP A 167 -9.15 -22.48 -11.00
N SER A 168 -10.07 -21.92 -11.79
CA SER A 168 -10.81 -22.64 -12.82
C SER A 168 -11.23 -21.75 -13.99
N ASP A 169 -11.43 -22.38 -15.17
CA ASP A 169 -11.73 -21.77 -16.48
C ASP A 169 -10.94 -20.50 -16.85
N VAL A 170 -9.69 -20.71 -17.29
CA VAL A 170 -8.72 -19.67 -17.62
C VAL A 170 -8.36 -19.72 -19.10
N SER A 171 -8.40 -18.57 -19.77
CA SER A 171 -7.82 -18.38 -21.12
C SER A 171 -6.50 -17.62 -21.03
N TYR A 172 -5.57 -17.95 -21.92
CA TYR A 172 -4.34 -17.18 -22.12
C TYR A 172 -4.04 -17.01 -23.61
N ASN A 173 -3.24 -16.00 -23.94
CA ASN A 173 -2.70 -15.76 -25.26
C ASN A 173 -1.22 -15.37 -25.17
N LEU A 174 -0.40 -15.94 -26.06
CA LEU A 174 0.96 -15.46 -26.32
C LEU A 174 0.94 -14.58 -27.58
N SER A 175 1.46 -13.37 -27.47
CA SER A 175 1.55 -12.39 -28.56
C SER A 175 2.95 -11.76 -28.65
N THR A 176 3.17 -10.93 -29.67
CA THR A 176 4.38 -10.12 -29.80
C THR A 176 4.00 -8.72 -30.25
N THR A 177 4.47 -7.70 -29.51
CA THR A 177 4.26 -6.27 -29.78
C THR A 177 5.62 -5.59 -29.70
N GLY A 178 6.03 -4.88 -30.76
CA GLY A 178 7.38 -4.31 -30.82
C GLY A 178 8.45 -5.40 -30.76
N ALA A 179 9.34 -5.34 -29.76
CA ALA A 179 10.28 -6.41 -29.41
C ALA A 179 9.77 -7.31 -28.27
N THR A 180 8.64 -6.96 -27.64
CA THR A 180 8.10 -7.61 -26.45
C THR A 180 7.32 -8.86 -26.81
N SER A 181 7.72 -10.01 -26.26
CA SER A 181 6.87 -11.20 -26.15
C SER A 181 6.01 -11.09 -24.91
N LEU A 182 4.70 -11.32 -25.05
CA LEU A 182 3.71 -11.03 -24.02
C LEU A 182 2.70 -12.18 -23.88
N PHE A 183 2.66 -12.81 -22.72
CA PHE A 183 1.52 -13.60 -22.26
C PHE A 183 0.47 -12.66 -21.63
N GLN A 184 -0.75 -12.74 -22.13
CA GLN A 184 -1.95 -12.16 -21.50
C GLN A 184 -2.84 -13.29 -21.01
N TRP A 185 -3.33 -13.16 -19.79
CA TRP A 185 -4.13 -14.17 -19.11
C TRP A 185 -5.41 -13.56 -18.58
N VAL A 186 -6.53 -14.28 -18.74
CA VAL A 186 -7.86 -13.86 -18.29
C VAL A 186 -8.60 -15.04 -17.67
N ALA A 187 -9.27 -14.79 -16.55
CA ALA A 187 -10.46 -15.56 -16.17
C ALA A 187 -11.48 -15.52 -17.33
N ASN A 188 -12.18 -16.62 -17.62
CA ASN A 188 -13.23 -16.63 -18.64
C ASN A 188 -14.56 -16.03 -18.11
N ASP A 189 -15.01 -16.46 -16.92
CA ASP A 189 -16.20 -15.93 -16.24
C ASP A 189 -15.90 -14.62 -15.48
N GLN A 190 -15.36 -13.61 -16.18
CA GLN A 190 -15.07 -12.30 -15.57
C GLN A 190 -16.34 -11.57 -15.14
N THR A 191 -16.34 -11.06 -13.91
CA THR A 191 -17.31 -10.05 -13.47
C THR A 191 -16.53 -8.78 -13.13
N THR A 192 -16.70 -7.73 -13.93
CA THR A 192 -16.08 -6.42 -13.68
C THR A 192 -16.41 -5.95 -12.27
N TYR A 193 -15.40 -5.43 -11.57
CA TYR A 193 -15.50 -4.92 -10.20
C TYR A 193 -15.79 -5.98 -9.10
N LEU A 194 -15.61 -7.28 -9.38
CA LEU A 194 -15.71 -8.35 -8.37
C LEU A 194 -14.33 -8.89 -7.97
N GLN A 195 -14.13 -9.17 -6.67
CA GLN A 195 -12.90 -9.77 -6.14
C GLN A 195 -13.15 -11.13 -5.45
N SER A 196 -12.08 -11.93 -5.32
CA SER A 196 -12.10 -13.23 -4.63
C SER A 196 -12.22 -13.06 -3.11
N GLN A 197 -12.48 -14.16 -2.39
CA GLN A 197 -12.39 -14.18 -0.92
C GLN A 197 -10.97 -13.90 -0.41
N SER A 198 -9.95 -14.18 -1.24
CA SER A 198 -8.54 -13.81 -0.99
C SER A 198 -8.18 -12.43 -1.56
N GLU A 199 -9.19 -11.65 -1.96
CA GLU A 199 -9.10 -10.24 -2.36
C GLU A 199 -8.26 -9.93 -3.61
N GLN A 200 -8.11 -10.91 -4.49
CA GLN A 200 -7.59 -10.73 -5.86
C GLN A 200 -8.73 -10.35 -6.81
N ALA A 201 -8.45 -9.57 -7.86
CA ALA A 201 -9.46 -9.21 -8.86
C ALA A 201 -9.92 -10.45 -9.66
N LEU A 202 -11.23 -10.54 -9.93
CA LEU A 202 -11.81 -11.53 -10.85
C LEU A 202 -11.97 -11.00 -12.29
N TRP A 203 -11.44 -9.81 -12.58
CA TRP A 203 -11.49 -9.17 -13.89
C TRP A 203 -10.19 -8.46 -14.25
N GLY A 204 -10.01 -8.21 -15.55
CA GLY A 204 -8.78 -7.66 -16.11
C GLY A 204 -7.88 -8.75 -16.69
N THR A 205 -6.59 -8.43 -16.83
CA THR A 205 -5.60 -9.26 -17.50
C THR A 205 -4.33 -9.33 -16.67
N VAL A 206 -3.94 -10.53 -16.22
CA VAL A 206 -2.57 -10.76 -15.75
C VAL A 206 -1.66 -10.73 -16.96
N VAL A 207 -0.61 -9.91 -16.91
CA VAL A 207 0.42 -9.83 -17.95
C VAL A 207 1.71 -10.47 -17.46
N TYR A 208 2.36 -11.21 -18.35
CA TYR A 208 3.75 -11.60 -18.17
C TYR A 208 4.52 -11.46 -19.47
N ALA A 209 5.59 -10.65 -19.46
CA ALA A 209 6.27 -10.26 -20.69
C ALA A 209 7.78 -10.14 -20.53
N SER A 210 8.49 -10.26 -21.65
CA SER A 210 9.94 -10.03 -21.73
C SER A 210 10.34 -9.54 -23.13
N GLN A 211 11.52 -8.94 -23.23
CA GLN A 211 12.18 -8.58 -24.48
C GLN A 211 13.49 -9.37 -24.63
N PRO A 212 13.93 -9.72 -25.84
CA PRO A 212 15.27 -10.28 -26.04
C PRO A 212 16.33 -9.22 -25.68
N GLY A 213 17.24 -9.56 -24.78
CA GLY A 213 18.35 -8.69 -24.37
C GLY A 213 19.40 -8.49 -25.49
N CYS A 214 20.25 -7.48 -25.37
CA CYS A 214 21.24 -7.16 -26.41
C CYS A 214 22.28 -8.27 -26.68
N ASP A 215 22.55 -9.12 -25.69
CA ASP A 215 23.43 -10.31 -25.78
C ASP A 215 22.63 -11.64 -25.87
N ASP A 216 21.30 -11.61 -25.72
CA ASP A 216 20.44 -12.80 -25.72
C ASP A 216 20.17 -13.25 -27.16
N ALA A 217 20.58 -14.46 -27.48
CA ALA A 217 20.47 -14.98 -28.83
C ALA A 217 19.07 -15.55 -29.14
N ASN A 218 18.31 -15.99 -28.12
CA ASN A 218 17.05 -16.71 -28.30
C ASN A 218 16.13 -16.58 -27.06
N LEU A 219 15.26 -15.57 -27.05
CA LEU A 219 14.04 -15.62 -26.23
C LEU A 219 13.09 -16.69 -26.79
N THR A 220 12.78 -17.69 -25.97
CA THR A 220 11.81 -18.77 -26.25
C THR A 220 10.73 -18.80 -25.18
N ALA A 221 9.54 -19.29 -25.54
CA ALA A 221 8.38 -19.34 -24.65
C ALA A 221 7.62 -20.67 -24.83
N ALA A 222 6.91 -21.12 -23.79
CA ALA A 222 5.99 -22.25 -23.87
C ALA A 222 4.94 -22.21 -22.75
N THR A 223 3.89 -23.00 -22.93
CA THR A 223 2.84 -23.27 -21.94
C THR A 223 2.65 -24.77 -21.78
N GLY A 224 2.32 -25.23 -20.57
CA GLY A 224 1.97 -26.63 -20.31
C GLY A 224 2.27 -27.05 -18.87
N ALA A 225 2.10 -28.34 -18.57
CA ALA A 225 2.33 -28.90 -17.24
C ALA A 225 3.71 -28.50 -16.67
N MET A 226 3.73 -28.04 -15.42
CA MET A 226 4.93 -27.48 -14.77
C MET A 226 6.16 -28.41 -14.84
N SER A 227 5.96 -29.72 -14.72
CA SER A 227 7.02 -30.73 -14.84
C SER A 227 7.70 -30.74 -16.22
N ASP A 228 6.91 -30.52 -17.26
CA ASP A 228 7.30 -30.76 -18.64
C ASP A 228 7.99 -29.52 -19.19
N VAL A 229 7.44 -28.33 -18.91
CA VAL A 229 8.02 -27.03 -19.29
C VAL A 229 9.37 -26.79 -18.58
N ARG A 230 9.45 -27.06 -17.26
CA ARG A 230 10.73 -27.04 -16.53
C ARG A 230 11.68 -28.16 -16.97
N GLY A 231 11.15 -29.27 -17.48
CA GLY A 231 11.90 -30.38 -18.07
C GLY A 231 12.56 -30.01 -19.40
N GLN A 232 11.85 -29.30 -20.29
CA GLN A 232 12.42 -28.73 -21.52
C GLN A 232 13.62 -27.86 -21.17
N PHE A 233 13.45 -26.84 -20.33
CA PHE A 233 14.54 -25.96 -19.90
C PHE A 233 15.71 -26.73 -19.26
N THR A 234 15.42 -27.69 -18.38
CA THR A 234 16.47 -28.46 -17.71
C THR A 234 17.31 -29.27 -18.70
N SER A 235 16.69 -29.85 -19.73
CA SER A 235 17.38 -30.64 -20.74
C SER A 235 18.16 -29.79 -21.75
N SER A 236 17.54 -28.76 -22.34
CA SER A 236 18.10 -27.98 -23.45
C SER A 236 18.66 -26.61 -23.07
N GLY A 237 18.04 -25.92 -22.10
CA GLY A 237 18.21 -24.49 -21.85
C GLY A 237 17.24 -23.60 -22.66
N SER A 238 16.24 -24.19 -23.32
CA SER A 238 15.29 -23.51 -24.20
C SER A 238 13.89 -24.13 -24.11
N LEU A 239 12.89 -23.45 -24.67
CA LEU A 239 11.51 -23.92 -24.77
C LEU A 239 11.10 -24.18 -26.23
N ASP A 240 10.17 -25.11 -26.45
CA ASP A 240 9.84 -25.65 -27.78
C ASP A 240 8.77 -24.86 -28.56
N GLY A 241 8.17 -23.83 -27.97
CA GLY A 241 7.09 -23.05 -28.58
C GLY A 241 5.70 -23.69 -28.45
N SER A 242 5.54 -24.76 -27.67
CA SER A 242 4.25 -25.41 -27.46
C SER A 242 3.31 -24.53 -26.62
N THR A 243 2.08 -24.32 -27.10
CA THR A 243 1.01 -23.58 -26.41
C THR A 243 -0.32 -24.36 -26.49
N PRO A 244 -0.51 -25.43 -25.69
CA PRO A 244 -1.76 -26.19 -25.63
C PRO A 244 -2.86 -25.41 -24.90
N GLY A 245 -4.12 -25.87 -24.97
CA GLY A 245 -5.19 -25.34 -24.12
C GLY A 245 -4.86 -25.46 -22.63
N TRP A 246 -5.33 -24.53 -21.81
CA TRP A 246 -4.99 -24.50 -20.38
C TRP A 246 -5.48 -25.74 -19.64
N ALA A 247 -4.71 -26.15 -18.62
CA ALA A 247 -5.05 -27.22 -17.69
C ALA A 247 -4.43 -26.92 -16.32
N SER A 248 -5.16 -27.19 -15.24
CA SER A 248 -4.70 -26.94 -13.87
C SER A 248 -3.32 -27.56 -13.60
N GLY A 249 -2.43 -26.80 -12.96
CA GLY A 249 -1.02 -27.18 -12.75
C GLY A 249 -0.12 -26.99 -13.97
N SER A 250 -0.59 -26.27 -14.99
CA SER A 250 0.27 -25.74 -16.06
C SER A 250 0.99 -24.46 -15.61
N VAL A 251 1.97 -24.02 -16.40
CA VAL A 251 2.64 -22.72 -16.30
C VAL A 251 2.73 -22.07 -17.68
N THR A 252 2.83 -20.74 -17.75
CA THR A 252 3.45 -20.05 -18.90
C THR A 252 4.88 -19.66 -18.53
N ALA A 253 5.84 -19.90 -19.42
CA ALA A 253 7.25 -19.69 -19.15
C ALA A 253 7.98 -18.94 -20.28
N PHE A 254 9.02 -18.19 -19.90
CA PHE A 254 10.04 -17.66 -20.80
C PHE A 254 11.41 -18.30 -20.49
N SER A 255 12.22 -18.48 -21.53
CA SER A 255 13.62 -18.91 -21.42
C SER A 255 14.49 -18.12 -22.39
N HIS A 256 15.58 -17.54 -21.87
CA HIS A 256 16.57 -16.75 -22.61
C HIS A 256 17.93 -17.48 -22.63
N ASP A 257 18.71 -17.30 -23.69
CA ASP A 257 20.08 -17.81 -23.79
C ASP A 257 21.08 -16.66 -23.88
N LEU A 258 21.68 -16.33 -22.74
CA LEU A 258 22.74 -15.32 -22.62
C LEU A 258 24.07 -15.83 -23.21
N GLY A 259 24.12 -17.09 -23.66
CA GLY A 259 25.29 -17.72 -24.22
C GLY A 259 26.49 -17.67 -23.27
N SER A 260 27.63 -17.23 -23.78
CA SER A 260 28.91 -17.22 -23.07
C SER A 260 29.13 -15.90 -22.31
N VAL A 261 28.51 -15.76 -21.14
CA VAL A 261 28.58 -14.56 -20.29
C VAL A 261 30.01 -14.34 -19.79
N ARG A 262 30.50 -13.10 -19.88
CA ARG A 262 31.90 -12.69 -19.62
C ARG A 262 32.00 -11.64 -18.51
N ASN A 263 33.22 -11.21 -18.21
CA ASN A 263 33.49 -10.05 -17.35
C ASN A 263 32.76 -8.82 -17.92
N GLY A 264 31.85 -8.26 -17.12
CA GLY A 264 30.83 -7.30 -17.56
C GLY A 264 29.44 -7.75 -17.11
N GLY A 265 29.16 -9.06 -17.20
CA GLY A 265 27.85 -9.64 -16.93
C GLY A 265 26.85 -9.39 -18.08
N SER A 266 25.70 -10.06 -17.99
CA SER A 266 24.56 -9.88 -18.88
C SER A 266 23.27 -10.01 -18.06
N ASN A 267 22.17 -9.40 -18.49
CA ASN A 267 20.89 -9.43 -17.78
C ASN A 267 19.70 -9.58 -18.73
N VAL A 268 18.58 -10.03 -18.17
CA VAL A 268 17.25 -10.07 -18.80
C VAL A 268 16.22 -9.48 -17.86
N THR A 269 15.21 -8.80 -18.41
CA THR A 269 14.20 -8.06 -17.66
C THR A 269 12.80 -8.47 -18.11
N TYR A 270 11.98 -8.84 -17.12
CA TYR A 270 10.60 -9.25 -17.27
C TYR A 270 9.67 -8.19 -16.70
N ALA A 271 8.46 -8.08 -17.25
CA ALA A 271 7.37 -7.27 -16.71
C ALA A 271 6.22 -8.17 -16.25
N ILE A 272 5.65 -7.85 -15.08
CA ILE A 272 4.54 -8.60 -14.48
C ILE A 272 3.53 -7.66 -13.82
N GLY A 273 2.25 -7.99 -13.84
CA GLY A 273 1.21 -7.29 -13.09
C GLY A 273 -0.21 -7.53 -13.60
N VAL A 274 -1.19 -6.81 -13.04
CA VAL A 274 -2.62 -6.96 -13.36
C VAL A 274 -3.14 -5.68 -14.03
N ALA A 275 -3.25 -5.72 -15.36
CA ALA A 275 -3.88 -4.65 -16.13
C ALA A 275 -5.41 -4.73 -16.01
N ARG A 276 -6.07 -3.58 -15.81
CA ARG A 276 -7.51 -3.44 -15.91
C ARG A 276 -7.83 -2.31 -16.89
N ASP A 277 -8.90 -2.46 -17.66
CA ASP A 277 -9.45 -1.38 -18.49
C ASP A 277 -10.36 -0.51 -17.62
N GLN A 278 -11.40 -1.12 -17.06
CA GLN A 278 -12.26 -0.58 -16.01
C GLN A 278 -11.60 -0.82 -14.63
N VAL A 279 -11.17 0.23 -13.95
CA VAL A 279 -10.40 0.17 -12.71
C VAL A 279 -11.30 0.36 -11.48
N VAL A 280 -12.19 1.36 -11.54
CA VAL A 280 -13.16 1.73 -10.48
C VAL A 280 -14.48 2.15 -11.14
N SER A 281 -15.62 1.83 -10.52
CA SER A 281 -16.89 2.53 -10.77
C SER A 281 -16.99 3.68 -9.78
N PHE A 282 -17.23 4.91 -10.24
CA PHE A 282 -17.38 6.07 -9.36
C PHE A 282 -18.57 6.93 -9.81
N LEU A 283 -19.57 7.03 -8.95
CA LEU A 283 -20.85 7.70 -9.18
C LEU A 283 -21.60 7.16 -10.41
N GLY A 284 -21.46 5.86 -10.70
CA GLY A 284 -22.07 5.15 -11.82
C GLY A 284 -21.37 5.37 -13.17
N ALA A 285 -20.12 5.83 -13.16
CA ALA A 285 -19.29 6.02 -14.35
C ALA A 285 -17.94 5.30 -14.21
N ASP A 286 -17.42 4.79 -15.33
CA ASP A 286 -16.17 4.03 -15.36
C ASP A 286 -14.94 4.95 -15.27
N TRP A 287 -13.98 4.56 -14.43
CA TRP A 287 -12.66 5.17 -14.32
C TRP A 287 -11.56 4.17 -14.68
N THR A 288 -10.49 4.69 -15.29
CA THR A 288 -9.37 3.92 -15.81
C THR A 288 -8.04 4.50 -15.35
N HIS A 289 -6.95 3.73 -15.45
CA HIS A 289 -5.61 4.19 -15.06
C HIS A 289 -5.14 5.38 -15.91
N TYR A 290 -4.46 6.34 -15.28
CA TYR A 290 -3.99 7.56 -15.93
C TYR A 290 -3.16 7.32 -17.20
N TYR A 291 -2.34 6.24 -17.25
CA TYR A 291 -1.55 5.90 -18.44
C TYR A 291 -2.39 5.62 -19.70
N ARG A 292 -3.69 5.30 -19.57
CA ARG A 292 -4.59 5.03 -20.72
C ARG A 292 -4.87 6.25 -21.59
N ALA A 293 -4.55 7.46 -21.13
CA ALA A 293 -4.49 8.64 -22.00
C ALA A 293 -3.26 8.67 -22.93
N THR A 294 -2.26 7.81 -22.70
CA THR A 294 -1.02 7.71 -23.49
C THR A 294 -0.91 6.37 -24.23
N TYR A 295 -1.26 5.26 -23.58
CA TYR A 295 -1.24 3.90 -24.14
C TYR A 295 -2.65 3.32 -24.06
N ALA A 296 -3.36 3.25 -25.19
CA ALA A 296 -4.77 2.88 -25.19
C ALA A 296 -5.02 1.42 -24.73
N ASP A 297 -4.08 0.53 -25.04
CA ASP A 297 -4.18 -0.92 -24.83
C ASP A 297 -3.06 -1.48 -23.96
N THR A 298 -3.30 -2.64 -23.36
CA THR A 298 -2.34 -3.34 -22.50
C THR A 298 -1.03 -3.68 -23.22
N PRO A 299 -1.01 -4.21 -24.47
CA PRO A 299 0.25 -4.54 -25.15
C PRO A 299 1.18 -3.34 -25.37
N SER A 300 0.66 -2.18 -25.78
CA SER A 300 1.47 -0.96 -25.96
C SER A 300 1.95 -0.38 -24.63
N ALA A 301 1.16 -0.51 -23.56
CA ALA A 301 1.57 -0.12 -22.21
C ALA A 301 2.71 -1.01 -21.67
N VAL A 302 2.67 -2.32 -21.92
CA VAL A 302 3.72 -3.27 -21.49
C VAL A 302 5.00 -3.12 -22.33
N ASP A 303 4.90 -2.93 -23.65
CA ASP A 303 6.07 -2.67 -24.50
C ASP A 303 6.73 -1.33 -24.10
N HIS A 304 5.96 -0.28 -23.84
CA HIS A 304 6.50 0.96 -23.27
C HIS A 304 7.19 0.71 -21.92
N PHE A 305 6.58 -0.02 -21.00
CA PHE A 305 7.14 -0.28 -19.68
C PHE A 305 8.51 -0.97 -19.77
N LEU A 306 8.65 -2.04 -20.57
CA LEU A 306 9.96 -2.68 -20.79
C LEU A 306 10.97 -1.74 -21.46
N ASN A 307 10.54 -0.93 -22.43
CA ASN A 307 11.40 0.07 -23.07
C ASN A 307 11.84 1.22 -22.11
N ASP A 308 11.04 1.57 -21.10
CA ASP A 308 11.37 2.61 -20.10
C ASP A 308 12.23 2.09 -18.94
N TYR A 309 12.50 0.79 -18.85
CA TYR A 309 13.24 0.18 -17.73
C TYR A 309 14.51 0.96 -17.34
N SER A 310 15.30 1.45 -18.30
CA SER A 310 16.52 2.21 -18.00
C SER A 310 16.24 3.54 -17.29
N SER A 311 15.19 4.28 -17.69
CA SER A 311 14.79 5.54 -17.05
C SER A 311 14.14 5.26 -15.69
N ALA A 312 13.17 4.34 -15.64
CA ALA A 312 12.50 3.95 -14.40
C ALA A 312 13.49 3.44 -13.35
N SER A 313 14.50 2.67 -13.77
CA SER A 313 15.57 2.14 -12.93
C SER A 313 16.43 3.25 -12.33
N ALA A 314 16.77 4.29 -13.11
CA ALA A 314 17.56 5.44 -12.66
C ALA A 314 16.75 6.40 -11.77
N ASP A 315 15.53 6.77 -12.18
CA ASP A 315 14.63 7.64 -11.42
C ASP A 315 14.32 7.03 -10.04
N SER A 316 14.12 5.71 -10.00
CA SER A 316 13.90 4.95 -8.76
C SER A 316 15.13 4.94 -7.84
N GLN A 317 16.35 4.78 -8.38
CA GLN A 317 17.59 4.87 -7.59
C GLN A 317 17.83 6.29 -7.03
N ALA A 318 17.46 7.33 -7.78
CA ALA A 318 17.52 8.70 -7.30
C ALA A 318 16.52 8.94 -6.15
N LEU A 319 15.30 8.42 -6.26
CA LEU A 319 14.28 8.49 -5.20
C LEU A 319 14.70 7.69 -3.95
N ASP A 320 15.18 6.45 -4.12
CA ASP A 320 15.71 5.61 -3.04
C ASP A 320 16.77 6.35 -2.22
N ALA A 321 17.76 6.95 -2.90
CA ALA A 321 18.86 7.67 -2.26
C ALA A 321 18.41 8.97 -1.59
N ALA A 322 17.44 9.68 -2.18
CA ALA A 322 16.88 10.91 -1.61
C ALA A 322 16.07 10.64 -0.33
N ILE A 323 15.21 9.60 -0.34
CA ILE A 323 14.41 9.20 0.83
C ILE A 323 15.32 8.75 1.97
N ALA A 324 16.23 7.80 1.72
CA ALA A 324 17.14 7.30 2.75
C ALA A 324 18.07 8.41 3.29
N GLY A 325 18.62 9.24 2.41
CA GLY A 325 19.49 10.36 2.81
C GLY A 325 18.77 11.41 3.66
N ALA A 326 17.53 11.76 3.31
CA ALA A 326 16.73 12.74 4.04
C ALA A 326 16.26 12.18 5.39
N ALA A 327 15.77 10.93 5.43
CA ALA A 327 15.32 10.27 6.65
C ALA A 327 16.46 10.05 7.65
N ASN A 328 17.61 9.55 7.20
CA ASN A 328 18.80 9.43 8.04
C ASN A 328 19.26 10.80 8.58
N SER A 329 19.06 11.89 7.83
CA SER A 329 19.35 13.25 8.30
C SER A 329 18.34 13.76 9.35
N ALA A 330 17.08 13.30 9.30
CA ALA A 330 16.01 13.71 10.22
C ALA A 330 16.03 12.96 11.57
N ALA A 331 16.24 11.63 11.55
CA ALA A 331 16.26 10.81 12.77
C ALA A 331 17.18 9.56 12.71
N GLY A 332 18.18 9.54 11.82
CA GLY A 332 19.20 8.49 11.78
C GLY A 332 18.80 7.20 11.05
N ALA A 333 19.71 6.23 11.03
CA ALA A 333 19.60 5.02 10.22
C ALA A 333 18.33 4.22 10.52
N ASN A 334 18.02 3.99 11.80
CA ASN A 334 16.83 3.24 12.21
C ASN A 334 15.52 3.83 11.63
N TYR A 335 15.41 5.16 11.57
CA TYR A 335 14.28 5.82 10.91
C TYR A 335 14.31 5.70 9.39
N SER A 336 15.50 5.80 8.79
CA SER A 336 15.71 5.56 7.36
C SER A 336 15.22 4.17 6.95
N ASP A 337 15.54 3.13 7.72
CA ASP A 337 15.18 1.74 7.42
C ASP A 337 13.66 1.52 7.42
N ILE A 338 12.95 2.14 8.38
CA ILE A 338 11.49 2.11 8.51
C ILE A 338 10.82 2.80 7.30
N VAL A 339 11.16 4.06 7.01
CA VAL A 339 10.49 4.78 5.91
C VAL A 339 10.84 4.18 4.55
N THR A 340 12.06 3.67 4.38
CA THR A 340 12.50 2.97 3.17
C THR A 340 11.68 1.70 2.91
N LEU A 341 11.30 0.95 3.95
CA LEU A 341 10.43 -0.22 3.79
C LEU A 341 8.99 0.17 3.40
N SER A 342 8.54 1.34 3.86
CA SER A 342 7.13 1.77 3.81
C SER A 342 6.66 2.28 2.45
N VAL A 343 7.56 2.79 1.59
CA VAL A 343 7.20 3.54 0.37
C VAL A 343 6.32 2.74 -0.60
N ARG A 344 6.72 1.51 -0.95
CA ARG A 344 5.94 0.66 -1.87
C ARG A 344 4.59 0.28 -1.30
N GLN A 345 4.51 0.00 0.00
CA GLN A 345 3.26 -0.36 0.68
C GLN A 345 2.25 0.78 0.67
N ALA A 346 2.67 2.00 1.04
CA ALA A 346 1.79 3.16 1.11
C ALA A 346 1.18 3.54 -0.26
N TYR A 347 1.90 3.30 -1.36
CA TYR A 347 1.36 3.50 -2.72
C TYR A 347 0.58 2.30 -3.26
N ALA A 348 0.72 1.10 -2.68
CA ALA A 348 0.10 -0.13 -3.20
C ALA A 348 -1.42 -0.23 -2.96
N SER A 349 -2.01 0.64 -2.15
CA SER A 349 -3.48 0.76 -2.05
C SER A 349 -4.12 1.60 -3.16
N CYS A 350 -3.31 2.32 -3.95
CA CYS A 350 -3.76 3.46 -4.74
C CYS A 350 -3.78 3.19 -6.26
N ASP A 351 -4.93 3.35 -6.90
CA ASP A 351 -5.07 3.39 -8.35
C ASP A 351 -5.18 4.85 -8.85
N PHE A 352 -4.08 5.37 -9.42
CA PHE A 352 -4.02 6.69 -10.06
C PHE A 352 -4.81 6.68 -11.38
N SER A 353 -5.91 7.42 -11.43
CA SER A 353 -7.01 7.21 -12.38
C SER A 353 -7.54 8.49 -13.03
N ILE A 354 -8.24 8.32 -14.16
CA ILE A 354 -8.95 9.34 -14.95
C ILE A 354 -10.29 8.77 -15.43
N SER A 355 -11.26 9.64 -15.74
CA SER A 355 -12.54 9.25 -16.35
C SER A 355 -12.29 8.48 -17.66
N ASP A 356 -12.94 7.31 -17.83
CA ASP A 356 -12.70 6.48 -19.01
C ASP A 356 -13.20 7.16 -20.30
N ASP A 357 -14.46 7.61 -20.31
CA ASP A 357 -15.10 8.34 -21.42
C ASP A 357 -14.25 9.50 -21.98
N SER A 358 -13.65 10.29 -21.08
CA SER A 358 -12.99 11.55 -21.45
C SER A 358 -11.47 11.45 -21.57
N LYS A 359 -10.85 10.46 -20.90
CA LYS A 359 -9.40 10.33 -20.69
C LYS A 359 -8.73 11.65 -20.25
N ASN A 360 -9.44 12.49 -19.48
CA ASN A 360 -8.99 13.83 -19.12
C ASN A 360 -7.86 13.83 -18.08
N THR A 361 -6.61 13.94 -18.54
CA THR A 361 -5.40 14.03 -17.70
C THR A 361 -5.30 15.30 -16.84
N SER A 362 -6.15 16.30 -17.05
CA SER A 362 -6.22 17.49 -16.19
C SER A 362 -7.11 17.31 -14.95
N ASP A 363 -7.82 16.18 -14.84
CA ASP A 363 -8.67 15.83 -13.70
C ASP A 363 -8.36 14.41 -13.16
N PRO A 364 -7.14 14.16 -12.66
CA PRO A 364 -6.77 12.88 -12.07
C PRO A 364 -7.40 12.71 -10.67
N LEU A 365 -7.87 11.50 -10.38
CA LEU A 365 -8.27 11.05 -9.06
C LEU A 365 -7.35 9.90 -8.60
N ILE A 366 -7.26 9.70 -7.29
CA ILE A 366 -6.64 8.51 -6.69
C ILE A 366 -7.73 7.78 -5.93
N PHE A 367 -8.04 6.57 -6.37
CA PHE A 367 -8.91 5.67 -5.61
C PHE A 367 -8.06 4.76 -4.74
N LEU A 368 -8.48 4.60 -3.48
CA LEU A 368 -7.79 3.81 -2.48
C LEU A 368 -8.66 2.62 -2.08
N LYS A 369 -8.06 1.43 -2.09
CA LYS A 369 -8.61 0.28 -1.37
C LYS A 369 -8.14 0.31 0.07
N GLU A 370 -9.07 0.14 1.01
CA GLU A 370 -8.69 -0.26 2.35
C GLU A 370 -8.28 -1.73 2.39
N ILE A 371 -6.98 -1.96 2.19
CA ILE A 371 -6.35 -3.27 2.30
C ILE A 371 -6.41 -3.75 3.76
N SER A 372 -6.73 -5.01 4.01
CA SER A 372 -6.67 -5.68 5.32
C SER A 372 -7.62 -5.17 6.43
N SER A 373 -8.65 -4.42 6.07
CA SER A 373 -9.86 -4.19 6.90
C SER A 373 -11.09 -4.65 6.10
N ASP A 374 -12.25 -4.01 6.26
CA ASP A 374 -13.51 -4.34 5.56
C ASP A 374 -13.49 -4.13 4.03
N GLY A 375 -12.44 -3.54 3.47
CA GLY A 375 -12.22 -3.48 2.02
C GLY A 375 -12.83 -2.26 1.32
N ASN A 376 -13.25 -1.24 2.07
CA ASN A 376 -13.97 -0.06 1.58
C ASN A 376 -13.15 0.83 0.63
N VAL A 377 -13.82 1.78 -0.01
CA VAL A 377 -13.23 2.70 -1.00
C VAL A 377 -13.03 4.11 -0.43
N ASN A 378 -11.78 4.58 -0.47
CA ASN A 378 -11.34 5.89 0.02
C ASN A 378 -11.81 6.19 1.47
N THR A 379 -11.75 5.21 2.37
CA THR A 379 -12.03 5.37 3.80
C THR A 379 -11.24 6.55 4.37
N VAL A 380 -11.93 7.55 4.92
CA VAL A 380 -11.38 8.89 5.19
C VAL A 380 -10.42 8.86 6.37
N ASP A 381 -10.70 8.05 7.39
CA ASP A 381 -9.81 7.78 8.52
C ASP A 381 -8.50 7.15 8.05
N VAL A 382 -8.50 6.34 6.98
CA VAL A 382 -7.30 5.75 6.36
C VAL A 382 -6.60 6.74 5.43
N LEU A 383 -7.31 7.67 4.78
CA LEU A 383 -6.66 8.75 4.00
C LEU A 383 -5.79 9.65 4.89
N TYR A 384 -6.18 9.80 6.17
CA TYR A 384 -5.54 10.65 7.15
C TYR A 384 -4.10 10.23 7.54
N PRO A 385 -3.81 9.03 8.09
CA PRO A 385 -2.46 8.60 8.44
C PRO A 385 -1.51 8.54 7.25
N ILE A 386 -2.02 8.31 6.02
CA ILE A 386 -1.20 8.28 4.81
C ILE A 386 -0.60 9.66 4.49
N PHE A 387 -1.24 10.78 4.86
CA PHE A 387 -0.88 12.10 4.33
C PHE A 387 0.62 12.47 4.38
N PRO A 388 1.44 12.10 5.39
CA PRO A 388 2.84 12.50 5.47
C PRO A 388 3.70 12.06 4.27
N ILE A 389 3.47 10.88 3.68
CA ILE A 389 4.25 10.46 2.50
C ILE A 389 3.86 11.28 1.27
N PHE A 390 2.57 11.54 1.05
CA PHE A 390 2.12 12.43 -0.03
C PHE A 390 2.61 13.85 0.20
N TYR A 391 2.50 14.40 1.41
CA TYR A 391 2.98 15.73 1.75
C TYR A 391 4.47 15.91 1.39
N VAL A 392 5.33 14.94 1.71
CA VAL A 392 6.77 14.99 1.41
C VAL A 392 7.07 14.79 -0.08
N LEU A 393 6.42 13.84 -0.76
CA LEU A 393 6.77 13.41 -2.13
C LEU A 393 6.01 14.13 -3.25
N ASN A 394 4.70 14.33 -3.09
CA ASN A 394 3.84 15.14 -3.97
C ASN A 394 2.52 15.50 -3.26
N ALA A 395 2.45 16.71 -2.70
CA ALA A 395 1.31 17.16 -1.91
C ALA A 395 0.03 17.35 -2.75
N ALA A 396 0.11 17.34 -4.09
CA ALA A 396 -1.08 17.34 -4.94
C ALA A 396 -1.90 16.05 -4.78
N SER A 397 -1.25 14.92 -4.46
CA SER A 397 -1.92 13.64 -4.19
C SER A 397 -2.89 13.72 -3.00
N ILE A 398 -2.66 14.62 -2.03
CA ILE A 398 -3.59 14.85 -0.91
C ILE A 398 -4.96 15.32 -1.42
N ARG A 399 -4.98 16.19 -2.43
CA ARG A 399 -6.22 16.53 -3.13
C ARG A 399 -6.75 15.34 -3.90
N TYR A 400 -5.94 14.73 -4.78
CA TYR A 400 -6.46 13.71 -5.71
C TYR A 400 -7.07 12.48 -5.01
N ILE A 401 -6.65 12.17 -3.78
CA ILE A 401 -7.20 11.06 -2.97
C ILE A 401 -8.43 11.46 -2.12
N THR A 402 -8.61 12.75 -1.79
CA THR A 402 -9.79 13.26 -1.04
C THR A 402 -10.89 13.80 -1.95
N GLU A 403 -10.55 14.25 -3.15
CA GLU A 403 -11.45 14.75 -4.20
C GLU A 403 -12.60 13.78 -4.56
N PRO A 404 -12.43 12.43 -4.59
CA PRO A 404 -13.55 11.50 -4.77
C PRO A 404 -14.61 11.61 -3.66
N VAL A 405 -14.17 11.73 -2.40
CA VAL A 405 -15.04 11.84 -1.22
C VAL A 405 -15.77 13.19 -1.23
N ILE A 406 -15.04 14.27 -1.52
CA ILE A 406 -15.61 15.62 -1.66
C ILE A 406 -16.70 15.65 -2.73
N ARG A 407 -16.46 15.04 -3.90
CA ARG A 407 -17.45 14.96 -4.99
C ARG A 407 -18.68 14.13 -4.61
N PHE A 408 -18.51 13.01 -3.89
CA PHE A 408 -19.64 12.21 -3.40
C PHE A 408 -20.50 12.98 -2.38
N LEU A 409 -19.88 13.73 -1.48
CA LEU A 409 -20.59 14.59 -0.53
C LEU A 409 -21.32 15.74 -1.26
N GLU A 410 -20.70 16.35 -2.27
CA GLU A 410 -21.27 17.50 -3.00
C GLU A 410 -22.44 17.14 -3.95
N ILE A 411 -22.58 15.88 -4.38
CA ILE A 411 -23.81 15.45 -5.09
C ILE A 411 -25.01 15.25 -4.16
N GLY A 412 -24.82 15.31 -2.84
CA GLY A 412 -25.90 15.34 -1.85
C GLY A 412 -26.67 14.03 -1.67
N GLN A 413 -26.09 12.88 -2.02
CA GLN A 413 -26.65 11.57 -1.66
C GLN A 413 -26.50 11.30 -0.15
N TRP A 414 -25.38 11.73 0.43
CA TRP A 414 -25.14 11.77 1.86
C TRP A 414 -25.86 12.98 2.48
N ASN A 415 -26.96 12.74 3.18
CA ASN A 415 -27.86 13.79 3.70
C ASN A 415 -27.57 14.17 5.18
N GLU A 416 -26.32 14.01 5.61
CA GLU A 416 -25.88 14.32 6.97
C GLU A 416 -25.07 15.64 7.03
N SER A 417 -24.87 16.17 8.24
CA SER A 417 -24.09 17.41 8.45
C SER A 417 -22.59 17.19 8.67
N TYR A 418 -22.17 15.92 8.73
CA TYR A 418 -20.80 15.45 8.92
C TYR A 418 -20.35 14.62 7.70
N ALA A 419 -19.05 14.40 7.57
CA ALA A 419 -18.49 13.61 6.46
C ALA A 419 -18.87 12.12 6.57
N CYS A 420 -18.92 11.43 5.43
CA CYS A 420 -19.02 9.98 5.38
C CYS A 420 -17.67 9.33 5.73
N HIS A 421 -17.73 8.11 6.25
CA HIS A 421 -16.58 7.23 6.48
C HIS A 421 -15.91 6.86 5.16
N ASP A 422 -16.69 6.37 4.21
CA ASP A 422 -16.21 5.92 2.90
C ASP A 422 -17.22 6.22 1.78
N ILE A 423 -16.84 5.94 0.53
CA ILE A 423 -17.68 6.13 -0.66
C ILE A 423 -18.08 4.82 -1.35
N GLY A 424 -17.84 3.67 -0.72
CA GLY A 424 -18.08 2.36 -1.32
C GLY A 424 -17.76 1.21 -0.37
N SER A 425 -18.75 0.36 -0.09
CA SER A 425 -18.67 -0.73 0.89
C SER A 425 -17.82 -1.92 0.45
N ALA A 426 -17.23 -1.88 -0.75
CA ALA A 426 -16.28 -2.87 -1.25
C ALA A 426 -15.52 -2.29 -2.45
N TYR A 427 -14.19 -2.39 -2.43
CA TYR A 427 -13.36 -1.99 -3.57
C TYR A 427 -13.58 -2.91 -4.77
N PRO A 428 -13.83 -2.37 -5.98
CA PRO A 428 -13.58 -0.98 -6.41
C PRO A 428 -14.86 -0.17 -6.73
N VAL A 429 -15.97 -0.40 -6.03
CA VAL A 429 -17.27 0.24 -6.34
C VAL A 429 -17.50 1.46 -5.45
N ALA A 430 -17.17 2.64 -5.96
CA ALA A 430 -17.26 3.94 -5.29
C ALA A 430 -18.58 4.69 -5.63
N ASP A 431 -19.70 3.97 -5.62
CA ASP A 431 -21.02 4.51 -6.01
C ASP A 431 -21.87 4.99 -4.80
N GLY A 432 -21.31 4.93 -3.59
CA GLY A 432 -21.91 5.40 -2.34
C GLY A 432 -22.31 4.30 -1.37
N HIS A 433 -21.77 4.34 -0.15
CA HIS A 433 -22.10 3.40 0.93
C HIS A 433 -23.14 4.03 1.89
N LEU A 434 -24.41 4.10 1.47
CA LEU A 434 -25.43 4.89 2.19
C LEU A 434 -26.07 4.23 3.43
N VAL A 435 -25.77 2.96 3.71
CA VAL A 435 -26.33 2.20 4.84
C VAL A 435 -25.28 1.24 5.36
N GLY A 436 -24.99 1.28 6.66
CA GLY A 436 -24.02 0.38 7.30
C GLY A 436 -22.65 0.99 7.58
N GLN A 437 -22.42 2.28 7.27
CA GLN A 437 -21.16 2.96 7.61
C GLN A 437 -20.86 2.93 9.11
N GLU A 438 -19.57 2.89 9.43
CA GLU A 438 -19.02 3.19 10.74
C GLU A 438 -19.43 4.60 11.17
N PHE A 439 -19.93 4.76 12.40
CA PHE A 439 -20.36 6.06 12.89
C PHE A 439 -19.15 6.86 13.41
N MET A 440 -18.56 7.67 12.53
CA MET A 440 -17.32 8.44 12.75
C MET A 440 -17.47 9.97 12.50
N PRO A 441 -18.57 10.64 12.95
CA PRO A 441 -18.94 11.97 12.45
C PRO A 441 -17.94 13.11 12.78
N VAL A 442 -17.29 13.10 13.93
CA VAL A 442 -16.29 14.12 14.32
C VAL A 442 -14.94 13.80 13.68
N GLU A 443 -14.58 12.53 13.65
CA GLU A 443 -13.35 11.98 13.08
C GLU A 443 -13.22 12.40 11.61
N GLU A 444 -14.20 12.04 10.78
CA GLU A 444 -14.12 12.22 9.32
C GLU A 444 -14.32 13.67 8.89
N SER A 445 -15.16 14.41 9.63
CA SER A 445 -15.31 15.86 9.42
C SER A 445 -14.01 16.60 9.70
N ALA A 446 -13.24 16.19 10.72
CA ALA A 446 -11.95 16.79 11.02
C ALA A 446 -10.84 16.29 10.08
N ASN A 447 -10.84 15.01 9.70
CA ASN A 447 -9.90 14.41 8.74
C ASN A 447 -9.95 15.16 7.40
N LEU A 448 -11.13 15.32 6.79
CA LEU A 448 -11.26 16.06 5.51
C LEU A 448 -10.82 17.52 5.63
N LEU A 449 -11.15 18.21 6.73
CA LEU A 449 -10.75 19.61 6.92
C LEU A 449 -9.25 19.79 7.12
N ILE A 450 -8.59 18.87 7.83
CA ILE A 450 -7.13 18.84 7.98
C ILE A 450 -6.45 18.56 6.63
N LEU A 451 -6.91 17.54 5.89
CA LEU A 451 -6.36 17.17 4.58
C LEU A 451 -6.53 18.28 3.53
N ALA A 452 -7.71 18.90 3.45
CA ALA A 452 -7.96 20.04 2.57
C ALA A 452 -7.07 21.24 2.92
N SER A 453 -6.88 21.51 4.22
CA SER A 453 -5.99 22.59 4.70
C SER A 453 -4.51 22.30 4.40
N LEU A 454 -4.08 21.03 4.48
CA LEU A 454 -2.72 20.61 4.12
C LEU A 454 -2.44 20.80 2.63
N TYR A 455 -3.38 20.45 1.76
CA TYR A 455 -3.29 20.73 0.32
C TYR A 455 -3.26 22.25 0.05
N ALA A 456 -4.18 23.02 0.64
CA ALA A 456 -4.26 24.47 0.46
C ALA A 456 -2.99 25.19 0.94
N MET A 457 -2.43 24.80 2.09
CA MET A 457 -1.18 25.36 2.62
C MET A 457 0.04 25.02 1.73
N SER A 458 0.15 23.77 1.29
CA SER A 458 1.32 23.28 0.55
C SER A 458 1.37 23.76 -0.90
N THR A 459 0.22 23.78 -1.58
CA THR A 459 0.11 24.18 -3.00
C THR A 459 -0.20 25.65 -3.20
N ARG A 460 -0.82 26.30 -2.20
CA ARG A 460 -1.40 27.66 -2.27
C ARG A 460 -2.58 27.78 -3.25
N ASP A 461 -3.22 26.67 -3.62
CA ASP A 461 -4.44 26.69 -4.43
C ASP A 461 -5.66 27.10 -3.59
N THR A 462 -5.87 28.41 -3.50
CA THR A 462 -7.06 29.00 -2.88
C THR A 462 -8.32 28.90 -3.75
N ASN A 463 -8.20 28.49 -5.02
CA ASN A 463 -9.36 28.38 -5.92
C ASN A 463 -10.10 27.08 -5.63
N TRP A 464 -9.39 25.96 -5.51
CA TRP A 464 -9.95 24.67 -5.15
C TRP A 464 -10.60 24.69 -3.76
N SER A 465 -9.92 25.24 -2.74
CA SER A 465 -10.55 25.34 -1.41
C SER A 465 -11.77 26.26 -1.42
N SER A 466 -11.80 27.27 -2.29
CA SER A 466 -12.98 28.14 -2.47
C SER A 466 -14.14 27.46 -3.21
N SER A 467 -13.90 26.57 -4.18
CA SER A 467 -14.98 25.87 -4.89
C SER A 467 -15.74 24.91 -3.96
N HIS A 468 -15.03 24.20 -3.09
CA HIS A 468 -15.62 23.30 -2.08
C HIS A 468 -15.95 24.00 -0.75
N GLY A 469 -15.85 25.33 -0.73
CA GLY A 469 -16.02 26.17 0.46
C GLY A 469 -17.44 26.27 1.01
N THR A 470 -18.40 25.52 0.45
CA THR A 470 -19.71 25.25 1.08
C THR A 470 -19.62 23.99 1.93
N LEU A 471 -19.20 22.85 1.35
CA LEU A 471 -19.03 21.58 2.07
C LEU A 471 -18.15 21.75 3.31
N PHE A 472 -16.96 22.34 3.14
CA PHE A 472 -16.03 22.52 4.26
C PHE A 472 -16.64 23.37 5.38
N ARG A 473 -17.48 24.38 5.08
CA ARG A 473 -18.17 25.16 6.12
C ARG A 473 -19.25 24.35 6.84
N THR A 474 -20.00 23.49 6.15
CA THR A 474 -20.93 22.55 6.80
C THR A 474 -20.20 21.67 7.82
N LEU A 475 -19.06 21.09 7.44
CA LEU A 475 -18.23 20.27 8.33
C LEU A 475 -17.67 21.09 9.51
N GLY A 476 -17.21 22.33 9.26
CA GLY A 476 -16.71 23.22 10.30
C GLY A 476 -17.79 23.68 11.30
N ASP A 477 -18.99 23.97 10.82
CA ASP A 477 -20.16 24.31 11.63
C ASP A 477 -20.62 23.08 12.45
N PHE A 478 -20.56 21.88 11.88
CA PHE A 478 -20.81 20.63 12.60
C PHE A 478 -19.81 20.41 13.74
N LEU A 479 -18.49 20.52 13.48
CA LEU A 479 -17.47 20.37 14.52
C LEU A 479 -17.66 21.40 15.65
N ALA A 480 -17.90 22.66 15.30
CA ALA A 480 -18.12 23.73 16.27
C ALA A 480 -19.37 23.51 17.15
N GLY A 481 -20.38 22.77 16.65
CA GLY A 481 -21.56 22.41 17.41
C GLY A 481 -21.41 21.19 18.33
N ASN A 482 -20.54 20.23 18.00
CA ASN A 482 -20.54 18.89 18.61
C ASN A 482 -19.27 18.53 19.40
N ALA A 483 -18.10 19.09 19.06
CA ALA A 483 -16.80 18.64 19.57
C ALA A 483 -16.50 18.91 21.06
N THR A 484 -17.42 19.56 21.81
CA THR A 484 -17.27 19.75 23.27
C THR A 484 -18.07 18.72 24.08
N ASN A 485 -19.03 18.03 23.47
CA ASN A 485 -19.83 16.97 24.10
C ASN A 485 -20.09 15.88 23.04
N GLU A 486 -19.05 15.11 22.74
CA GLU A 486 -19.06 14.17 21.63
C GLU A 486 -20.00 12.99 21.92
N ALA A 487 -20.88 12.69 20.98
CA ALA A 487 -21.64 11.44 21.00
C ALA A 487 -20.70 10.23 20.93
N ALA A 488 -21.19 9.07 21.39
CA ALA A 488 -20.47 7.82 21.24
C ALA A 488 -20.30 7.49 19.74
N GLN A 489 -19.05 7.35 19.32
CA GLN A 489 -18.64 7.17 17.93
C GLN A 489 -17.31 6.40 17.88
N TYR A 490 -17.00 5.80 16.74
CA TYR A 490 -15.66 5.25 16.49
C TYR A 490 -14.66 6.37 16.17
N SER A 491 -13.38 6.01 16.15
CA SER A 491 -12.28 6.78 15.59
C SER A 491 -11.45 5.83 14.71
N SER A 492 -10.35 6.29 14.10
CA SER A 492 -9.43 5.43 13.32
C SER A 492 -8.79 4.27 14.12
N ASP A 493 -9.08 4.16 15.42
CA ASP A 493 -8.75 3.02 16.29
C ASP A 493 -10.02 2.18 16.62
N ASP A 494 -10.91 2.08 15.63
CA ASP A 494 -12.07 1.18 15.43
C ASP A 494 -12.19 -0.01 16.42
N GLY A 495 -11.14 -0.83 16.50
CA GLY A 495 -11.08 -2.05 17.31
C GLY A 495 -11.18 -1.84 18.83
N LEU A 496 -11.17 -0.60 19.32
CA LEU A 496 -11.50 -0.24 20.70
C LEU A 496 -13.02 -0.08 20.96
N GLY A 497 -13.83 0.00 19.90
CA GLY A 497 -15.27 0.23 19.98
C GLY A 497 -15.67 1.71 20.15
N PRO A 498 -16.96 2.03 20.05
CA PRO A 498 -17.42 3.41 20.00
C PRO A 498 -17.47 4.05 21.40
N LEU A 499 -16.78 5.18 21.57
CA LEU A 499 -16.67 5.90 22.84
C LEU A 499 -17.13 7.36 22.70
N ALA A 500 -17.76 7.88 23.74
CA ALA A 500 -18.15 9.29 23.86
C ALA A 500 -17.04 10.10 24.55
N ASN A 501 -16.94 11.40 24.23
CA ASN A 501 -15.93 12.32 24.78
C ASN A 501 -14.49 11.77 24.72
N GLN A 502 -14.02 11.39 23.53
CA GLN A 502 -12.66 10.88 23.34
C GLN A 502 -11.68 12.06 23.29
N THR A 503 -10.68 12.10 24.18
CA THR A 503 -9.78 13.27 24.25
C THR A 503 -8.93 13.43 22.97
N THR A 504 -8.48 12.34 22.37
CA THR A 504 -7.78 12.35 21.07
C THR A 504 -8.64 12.92 19.95
N LEU A 505 -9.95 12.69 20.01
CA LEU A 505 -10.93 13.13 19.01
C LEU A 505 -11.28 14.61 19.19
N ALA A 506 -11.49 15.07 20.43
CA ALA A 506 -11.67 16.49 20.73
C ALA A 506 -10.41 17.32 20.43
N ILE A 507 -9.21 16.74 20.61
CA ILE A 507 -7.95 17.31 20.09
C ILE A 507 -8.02 17.44 18.56
N LYS A 508 -8.38 16.38 17.83
CA LYS A 508 -8.50 16.40 16.37
C LYS A 508 -9.51 17.46 15.90
N ALA A 509 -10.66 17.57 16.56
CA ALA A 509 -11.69 18.54 16.24
C ALA A 509 -11.24 20.00 16.48
N ALA A 510 -10.51 20.27 17.58
CA ALA A 510 -9.91 21.58 17.82
C ALA A 510 -8.91 21.96 16.71
N VAL A 511 -8.08 21.01 16.29
CA VAL A 511 -7.10 21.18 15.20
C VAL A 511 -7.82 21.36 13.85
N GLY A 512 -8.88 20.61 13.58
CA GLY A 512 -9.71 20.76 12.37
C GLY A 512 -10.41 22.12 12.28
N LEU A 513 -10.95 22.62 13.39
CA LEU A 513 -11.53 23.96 13.51
C LEU A 513 -10.49 25.07 13.28
N ASN A 514 -9.30 24.93 13.84
CA ASN A 514 -8.21 25.88 13.58
C ASN A 514 -7.69 25.77 12.14
N ALA A 515 -7.69 24.58 11.53
CA ALA A 515 -7.28 24.34 10.15
C ALA A 515 -8.21 25.04 9.15
N ILE A 516 -9.53 24.82 9.24
CA ILE A 516 -10.52 25.54 8.41
C ILE A 516 -10.53 27.05 8.72
N GLY A 517 -10.32 27.43 9.98
CA GLY A 517 -10.14 28.82 10.40
C GLY A 517 -8.98 29.50 9.67
N ALA A 518 -7.83 28.84 9.57
CA ALA A 518 -6.68 29.33 8.81
C ALA A 518 -6.93 29.31 7.29
N MET A 519 -7.49 28.23 6.75
CA MET A 519 -7.74 28.04 5.30
C MET A 519 -8.67 29.12 4.71
N PHE A 520 -9.67 29.58 5.46
CA PHE A 520 -10.61 30.63 5.01
C PHE A 520 -10.44 31.98 5.72
N ASN A 521 -9.42 32.15 6.58
CA ASN A 521 -9.27 33.34 7.44
C ASN A 521 -10.56 33.65 8.23
N SER A 522 -11.13 32.62 8.87
CA SER A 522 -12.40 32.63 9.59
C SER A 522 -12.18 32.60 11.10
N ASN A 523 -12.17 33.79 11.72
CA ASN A 523 -11.98 33.97 13.16
C ASN A 523 -12.98 33.16 14.02
N ASN A 524 -14.16 32.82 13.49
CA ASN A 524 -15.17 32.05 14.22
C ASN A 524 -14.72 30.62 14.48
N TYR A 525 -14.16 29.94 13.47
CA TYR A 525 -13.64 28.57 13.62
C TYR A 525 -12.36 28.55 14.45
N THR A 526 -11.45 29.51 14.23
CA THR A 526 -10.25 29.66 15.07
C THR A 526 -10.62 29.90 16.54
N GLN A 527 -11.61 30.75 16.83
CA GLN A 527 -12.08 30.96 18.19
C GLN A 527 -12.69 29.69 18.80
N ALA A 528 -13.41 28.87 18.02
CA ALA A 528 -13.97 27.61 18.51
C ALA A 528 -12.88 26.56 18.80
N GLY A 529 -11.90 26.40 17.91
CA GLY A 529 -10.76 25.49 18.12
C GLY A 529 -9.88 25.91 19.31
N ASP A 530 -9.52 27.18 19.40
CA ASP A 530 -8.79 27.75 20.54
C ASP A 530 -9.54 27.58 21.86
N GLN A 531 -10.88 27.75 21.87
CA GLN A 531 -11.71 27.54 23.06
C GLN A 531 -11.74 26.06 23.49
N LEU A 532 -11.85 25.12 22.55
CA LEU A 532 -11.84 23.69 22.84
C LEU A 532 -10.47 23.23 23.35
N ALA A 533 -9.37 23.63 22.70
CA ALA A 533 -8.02 23.33 23.16
C ALA A 533 -7.74 23.93 24.56
N ASN A 534 -8.25 25.13 24.83
CA ASN A 534 -8.17 25.77 26.14
C ASN A 534 -9.05 25.10 27.21
N LEU A 535 -10.18 24.47 26.85
CA LEU A 535 -10.94 23.60 27.75
C LEU A 535 -10.11 22.34 28.07
N LEU A 536 -9.69 21.61 27.04
CA LEU A 536 -8.96 20.34 27.14
C LEU A 536 -7.70 20.47 28.01
N TYR A 537 -6.81 21.43 27.72
CA TYR A 537 -5.51 21.52 28.39
C TYR A 537 -5.45 22.55 29.55
N ASN A 538 -5.89 23.79 29.34
CA ASN A 538 -5.70 24.84 30.37
C ASN A 538 -6.73 24.76 31.51
N GLN A 539 -7.93 24.21 31.24
CA GLN A 539 -8.98 24.01 32.24
C GLN A 539 -9.09 22.53 32.66
N THR A 540 -8.05 21.72 32.37
CA THR A 540 -7.93 20.31 32.75
C THR A 540 -9.18 19.47 32.46
N MET A 541 -9.81 19.70 31.30
CA MET A 541 -10.95 18.88 30.86
C MET A 541 -10.45 17.56 30.28
N GLY A 542 -9.40 17.58 29.45
CA GLY A 542 -8.85 16.40 28.79
C GLY A 542 -7.68 15.73 29.53
N THR A 543 -7.15 16.36 30.58
CA THR A 543 -5.95 15.88 31.30
C THR A 543 -6.27 15.30 32.67
N ASP A 544 -5.28 14.67 33.29
CA ASP A 544 -5.23 14.52 34.75
C ASP A 544 -5.20 15.89 35.47
N ALA A 545 -5.48 15.90 36.77
CA ALA A 545 -5.56 17.13 37.56
C ALA A 545 -4.21 17.86 37.68
N GLU A 546 -3.11 17.10 37.69
CA GLU A 546 -1.75 17.60 37.76
C GLU A 546 -1.19 18.09 36.40
N ARG A 547 -1.84 17.72 35.28
CA ARG A 547 -1.34 17.89 33.89
C ARG A 547 0.00 17.21 33.66
N THR A 548 0.03 15.91 33.91
CA THR A 548 1.09 15.00 33.48
C THR A 548 0.78 14.30 32.15
N HIS A 549 -0.49 14.16 31.75
CA HIS A 549 -0.90 13.53 30.48
C HIS A 549 -2.33 13.87 30.05
N PHE A 550 -2.66 13.60 28.78
CA PHE A 550 -4.04 13.50 28.31
C PHE A 550 -4.68 12.16 28.68
N THR A 551 -5.88 12.24 29.25
CA THR A 551 -6.73 11.11 29.62
C THR A 551 -7.50 10.57 28.42
N ARG A 552 -7.91 9.29 28.41
CA ARG A 552 -8.68 8.75 27.27
C ARG A 552 -10.06 9.40 27.10
N ILE A 553 -10.79 9.60 28.21
CA ILE A 553 -12.18 10.11 28.18
C ILE A 553 -12.37 11.31 29.12
N TYR A 554 -12.77 12.44 28.55
CA TYR A 554 -13.00 13.68 29.28
C TYR A 554 -14.42 13.80 29.86
N PRO A 555 -14.63 14.53 30.99
CA PRO A 555 -13.62 15.02 31.94
C PRO A 555 -13.36 14.07 33.13
N ASN A 556 -13.90 12.84 33.08
CA ASN A 556 -14.12 12.05 34.30
C ASN A 556 -13.17 10.86 34.49
N MET A 557 -12.32 10.50 33.50
CA MET A 557 -11.38 9.38 33.63
C MET A 557 -9.96 9.84 33.96
N THR A 558 -9.77 10.55 35.09
CA THR A 558 -8.49 11.15 35.54
C THR A 558 -7.34 10.17 35.82
N ASN A 559 -7.60 8.86 35.69
CA ASN A 559 -6.61 7.78 35.88
C ASN A 559 -6.36 6.98 34.57
N SER A 560 -6.99 7.39 33.47
CA SER A 560 -6.80 6.83 32.12
C SER A 560 -5.78 7.66 31.34
N TRP A 561 -5.16 7.12 30.30
CA TRP A 561 -4.25 7.84 29.42
C TRP A 561 -4.37 7.36 27.97
N THR A 562 -3.99 8.20 27.02
CA THR A 562 -4.06 7.87 25.58
C THR A 562 -2.96 8.58 24.81
N MET A 563 -2.42 7.96 23.75
CA MET A 563 -1.41 8.58 22.91
C MET A 563 -2.02 9.75 22.11
N ALA A 564 -1.61 10.99 22.40
CA ALA A 564 -2.19 12.19 21.80
C ALA A 564 -1.72 12.47 20.34
N TYR A 565 -1.71 11.45 19.48
CA TYR A 565 -1.17 11.52 18.11
C TYR A 565 -1.85 12.60 17.24
N ASN A 566 -3.12 12.91 17.49
CA ASN A 566 -3.88 13.97 16.80
C ASN A 566 -3.37 15.41 17.07
N MET A 567 -2.39 15.60 17.96
CA MET A 567 -1.63 16.85 18.06
C MET A 567 -0.63 17.06 16.90
N TYR A 568 -0.32 16.02 16.11
CA TYR A 568 0.68 16.10 15.04
C TYR A 568 0.32 17.13 13.94
N PRO A 569 -0.91 17.16 13.37
CA PRO A 569 -1.23 18.11 12.31
C PRO A 569 -1.20 19.59 12.75
N ASP A 570 -1.39 19.90 14.03
CA ASP A 570 -1.24 21.27 14.57
C ASP A 570 0.19 21.81 14.35
N LYS A 571 1.21 20.94 14.48
CA LYS A 571 2.59 21.28 14.13
C LYS A 571 2.81 21.38 12.62
N VAL A 572 2.23 20.48 11.83
CA VAL A 572 2.41 20.48 10.35
C VAL A 572 1.78 21.72 9.73
N LEU A 573 0.53 22.03 10.09
CA LEU A 573 -0.22 23.21 9.66
C LEU A 573 0.19 24.50 10.38
N ARG A 574 0.98 24.40 11.45
CA ARG A 574 1.55 25.52 12.23
C ARG A 574 0.48 26.42 12.87
N LEU A 575 -0.64 25.83 13.30
CA LEU A 575 -1.80 26.59 13.80
C LEU A 575 -1.55 27.12 15.22
N ASN A 576 -0.81 26.36 16.04
CA ASN A 576 -0.53 26.64 17.46
C ASN A 576 -1.77 26.51 18.36
N THR A 577 -2.66 25.59 17.99
CA THR A 577 -3.89 25.23 18.70
C THR A 577 -3.61 24.81 20.14
N PHE A 578 -2.51 24.09 20.37
CA PHE A 578 -2.06 23.72 21.71
C PHE A 578 -0.75 24.43 22.10
N PRO A 579 -0.61 24.89 23.35
CA PRO A 579 0.64 25.50 23.83
C PRO A 579 1.76 24.46 23.87
N GLN A 580 3.02 24.89 23.73
CA GLN A 580 4.16 23.97 23.72
C GLN A 580 4.23 23.07 24.97
N ALA A 581 3.80 23.58 26.14
CA ALA A 581 3.73 22.81 27.38
C ALA A 581 2.80 21.57 27.34
N ALA A 582 1.85 21.49 26.39
CA ALA A 582 1.05 20.29 26.17
C ALA A 582 1.84 19.19 25.43
N TYR A 583 2.71 19.60 24.49
CA TYR A 583 3.62 18.69 23.79
C TYR A 583 4.75 18.22 24.72
N ASP A 584 5.28 19.13 25.54
CA ASP A 584 6.32 18.82 26.52
C ASP A 584 5.82 17.85 27.62
N MET A 585 4.53 17.96 27.98
CA MET A 585 3.81 17.05 28.89
C MET A 585 3.77 15.63 28.32
N GLU A 586 3.11 15.42 27.17
CA GLU A 586 3.00 14.11 26.50
C GLU A 586 4.37 13.49 26.23
N SER A 587 5.31 14.29 25.72
CA SER A 587 6.69 13.84 25.47
C SER A 587 7.41 13.36 26.74
N SER A 588 7.05 13.88 27.92
CA SER A 588 7.61 13.46 29.20
C SER A 588 6.88 12.26 29.79
N TYR A 589 5.63 12.03 29.38
CA TYR A 589 4.80 10.93 29.86
C TYR A 589 5.10 9.62 29.14
N TYR A 590 5.21 9.61 27.80
CA TYR A 590 5.41 8.37 27.02
C TYR A 590 6.56 7.46 27.52
N PRO A 591 7.73 7.95 27.97
CA PRO A 591 8.79 7.09 28.54
C PRO A 591 8.42 6.39 29.86
N THR A 592 7.34 6.83 30.54
CA THR A 592 6.85 6.25 31.80
C THR A 592 5.82 5.12 31.60
N VAL A 593 5.17 5.09 30.43
CA VAL A 593 4.18 4.06 30.02
C VAL A 593 4.68 3.16 28.88
N ARG A 594 5.94 3.32 28.46
CA ARG A 594 6.60 2.46 27.46
C ARG A 594 6.74 1.02 27.95
N ALA A 595 6.17 0.09 27.20
CA ALA A 595 6.33 -1.35 27.36
C ALA A 595 7.60 -1.86 26.64
N THR A 596 7.78 -3.18 26.58
CA THR A 596 9.01 -3.85 26.11
C THR A 596 9.38 -3.51 24.66
N ALA A 597 8.39 -3.38 23.76
CA ALA A 597 8.60 -3.16 22.33
C ALA A 597 7.94 -1.89 21.78
N GLY A 598 7.47 -0.98 22.64
CA GLY A 598 6.88 0.30 22.22
C GLY A 598 6.01 0.95 23.29
N VAL A 599 5.34 2.03 22.91
CA VAL A 599 4.34 2.72 23.76
C VAL A 599 2.96 2.22 23.32
N PRO A 600 2.11 1.67 24.23
CA PRO A 600 0.75 1.27 23.87
C PRO A 600 -0.08 2.44 23.34
N LEU A 601 -1.23 2.14 22.74
CA LEU A 601 -2.15 3.17 22.27
C LEU A 601 -2.80 3.93 23.44
N ASP A 602 -3.15 3.21 24.52
CA ASP A 602 -3.85 3.73 25.70
C ASP A 602 -3.69 2.82 26.94
N ASP A 603 -4.36 3.15 28.06
CA ASP A 603 -4.36 2.33 29.29
C ASP A 603 -5.07 0.96 29.22
N THR A 604 -5.64 0.58 28.08
CA THR A 604 -6.34 -0.72 27.89
C THR A 604 -5.72 -1.64 26.84
N THR A 605 -4.58 -1.27 26.25
CA THR A 605 -3.97 -1.99 25.12
C THR A 605 -2.60 -2.59 25.46
N ASP A 606 -2.33 -3.81 24.98
CA ASP A 606 -0.97 -4.41 24.91
C ASP A 606 -0.33 -4.24 23.52
N TRP A 607 -0.99 -3.49 22.63
CA TRP A 607 -0.61 -3.19 21.26
C TRP A 607 -0.55 -1.68 20.98
N THR A 608 -0.03 -1.32 19.82
CA THR A 608 0.07 0.06 19.34
C THR A 608 -0.09 0.13 17.81
N LYS A 609 -0.14 1.36 17.26
CA LYS A 609 -0.09 1.61 15.82
C LYS A 609 1.20 2.35 15.43
N SER A 610 1.90 1.83 14.43
CA SER A 610 3.26 2.24 14.07
C SER A 610 3.34 3.67 13.52
N ASP A 611 2.32 4.08 12.77
CA ASP A 611 2.11 5.44 12.28
C ASP A 611 1.82 6.42 13.42
N TRP A 612 0.93 6.09 14.37
CA TRP A 612 0.68 6.91 15.57
C TRP A 612 1.92 7.09 16.45
N MET A 613 2.75 6.04 16.60
CA MET A 613 4.06 6.17 17.25
C MET A 613 4.99 7.14 16.50
N MET A 614 5.02 7.12 15.16
CA MET A 614 5.85 8.05 14.38
C MET A 614 5.30 9.48 14.39
N TRP A 615 3.97 9.67 14.40
CA TRP A 615 3.31 10.97 14.54
C TRP A 615 3.61 11.60 15.90
N SER A 616 3.41 10.85 16.98
CA SER A 616 3.71 11.26 18.36
C SER A 616 5.20 11.53 18.57
N GLY A 617 6.06 10.66 18.03
CA GLY A 617 7.51 10.86 18.04
C GLY A 617 7.94 12.11 17.27
N ALA A 618 7.28 12.46 16.17
CA ALA A 618 7.62 13.64 15.36
C ALA A 618 7.38 14.97 16.09
N ILE A 619 6.44 15.04 17.02
CA ILE A 619 6.14 16.23 17.83
C ILE A 619 6.78 16.23 19.23
N ALA A 620 7.34 15.11 19.66
CA ALA A 620 7.97 14.94 20.96
C ALA A 620 9.43 15.44 21.02
N SER A 621 10.02 15.40 22.22
CA SER A 621 11.44 15.65 22.44
C SER A 621 12.32 14.70 21.60
N GLN A 622 13.58 15.09 21.36
CA GLN A 622 14.50 14.25 20.60
C GLN A 622 14.72 12.86 21.25
N ASP A 623 14.76 12.78 22.57
CA ASP A 623 14.99 11.50 23.26
C ASP A 623 13.75 10.60 23.17
N THR A 624 12.54 11.15 23.37
CA THR A 624 11.27 10.42 23.22
C THR A 624 11.04 9.99 21.76
N ARG A 625 11.42 10.83 20.79
CA ARG A 625 11.39 10.48 19.36
C ARG A 625 12.33 9.32 19.03
N ASN A 626 13.59 9.42 19.46
CA ASN A 626 14.59 8.38 19.21
C ASN A 626 14.17 7.05 19.87
N MET A 627 13.54 7.11 21.05
CA MET A 627 12.95 5.96 21.73
C MET A 627 11.90 5.27 20.83
N MET A 628 10.86 6.00 20.40
CA MET A 628 9.80 5.45 19.53
C MET A 628 10.32 4.94 18.17
N VAL A 629 11.31 5.63 17.57
CA VAL A 629 12.01 5.18 16.34
C VAL A 629 12.75 3.86 16.56
N ASN A 630 13.45 3.71 17.70
CA ASN A 630 14.18 2.50 18.01
C ASN A 630 13.25 1.33 18.35
N ASP A 631 12.11 1.59 18.98
CA ASP A 631 11.08 0.59 19.26
C ASP A 631 10.49 0.02 17.97
N LEU A 632 10.04 0.88 17.05
CA LEU A 632 9.50 0.45 15.75
C LEU A 632 10.57 -0.23 14.88
N HIS A 633 11.83 0.20 14.96
CA HIS A 633 12.95 -0.48 14.30
C HIS A 633 13.22 -1.87 14.91
N GLN A 634 13.11 -2.00 16.23
CA GLN A 634 13.25 -3.30 16.91
C GLN A 634 12.11 -4.26 16.50
N TYR A 635 10.88 -3.76 16.33
CA TYR A 635 9.74 -4.55 15.84
C TYR A 635 10.01 -5.16 14.44
N ILE A 636 10.45 -4.34 13.48
CA ILE A 636 10.73 -4.81 12.10
C ILE A 636 12.05 -5.60 11.94
N THR A 637 12.78 -5.88 13.04
CA THR A 637 14.08 -6.57 13.00
C THR A 637 14.23 -7.77 13.94
N THR A 638 13.45 -7.85 15.03
CA THR A 638 13.61 -8.90 16.05
C THR A 638 12.53 -9.97 16.01
N THR A 639 11.30 -9.62 15.64
CA THR A 639 10.32 -10.58 15.11
C THR A 639 10.47 -10.62 13.61
N ILE A 640 10.36 -11.82 13.01
CA ILE A 640 10.18 -11.98 11.56
C ILE A 640 8.83 -12.67 11.37
N ASP A 641 7.80 -11.85 11.21
CA ASP A 641 6.47 -12.31 10.81
C ASP A 641 6.47 -12.67 9.31
N SER A 642 5.48 -13.43 8.84
CA SER A 642 5.36 -13.82 7.43
C SER A 642 4.64 -12.79 6.56
N VAL A 643 4.08 -11.74 7.16
CA VAL A 643 3.19 -10.77 6.51
C VAL A 643 3.92 -9.50 6.05
N PRO A 644 3.39 -8.75 5.06
CA PRO A 644 3.79 -7.37 4.80
C PRO A 644 3.68 -6.48 6.05
N PHE A 645 4.54 -5.45 6.15
CA PHE A 645 4.73 -4.62 7.35
C PHE A 645 3.40 -4.20 7.98
N SER A 646 3.10 -4.75 9.16
CA SER A 646 1.90 -4.45 9.93
C SER A 646 1.97 -3.06 10.56
N ASP A 647 0.85 -2.33 10.54
CA ASP A 647 0.64 -1.12 11.32
C ASP A 647 0.27 -1.41 12.79
N ARG A 648 -0.51 -2.46 13.08
CA ARG A 648 -0.95 -2.82 14.45
C ARG A 648 -0.15 -4.00 15.01
N PHE A 649 0.65 -3.76 16.05
CA PHE A 649 1.56 -4.77 16.63
C PHE A 649 1.62 -4.76 18.17
N PHE A 650 1.98 -5.89 18.75
CA PHE A 650 2.10 -6.05 20.21
C PHE A 650 3.35 -5.35 20.76
N VAL A 651 3.16 -4.54 21.82
CA VAL A 651 4.23 -3.89 22.59
C VAL A 651 4.46 -4.53 23.96
N SER A 652 3.48 -5.29 24.46
CA SER A 652 3.53 -6.03 25.73
C SER A 652 2.82 -7.39 25.62
N HIS A 653 2.71 -8.12 26.74
CA HIS A 653 1.97 -9.38 26.87
C HIS A 653 0.97 -9.32 28.04
N GLU A 654 0.67 -8.12 28.56
CA GLU A 654 0.00 -7.96 29.87
C GLU A 654 -1.47 -8.41 29.86
N PHE A 655 -2.13 -8.42 28.70
CA PHE A 655 -3.49 -8.95 28.54
C PHE A 655 -3.54 -10.42 28.07
N GLY A 656 -2.41 -11.13 28.09
CA GLY A 656 -2.35 -12.60 27.96
C GLY A 656 -1.91 -13.14 26.60
N ASN A 657 -1.59 -12.27 25.64
CA ASN A 657 -1.07 -12.65 24.33
C ASN A 657 0.36 -13.20 24.43
N ALA A 658 0.63 -14.32 23.75
CA ALA A 658 1.81 -15.16 24.02
C ALA A 658 3.00 -14.96 23.06
N THR A 659 2.90 -14.02 22.12
CA THR A 659 3.85 -13.82 21.01
C THR A 659 4.10 -12.35 20.74
N ASN A 660 5.37 -11.96 20.57
CA ASN A 660 5.71 -10.69 19.91
C ASN A 660 5.46 -10.84 18.41
N GLY A 661 4.83 -9.85 17.78
CA GLY A 661 4.57 -9.85 16.34
C GLY A 661 3.45 -8.89 15.95
N TYR A 662 3.03 -8.97 14.69
CA TYR A 662 1.80 -8.34 14.20
C TYR A 662 0.58 -8.79 15.02
N TYR A 663 -0.45 -7.95 15.06
CA TYR A 663 -1.73 -8.27 15.72
C TYR A 663 -2.70 -8.91 14.71
N ASP A 664 -3.13 -8.17 13.68
CA ASP A 664 -4.03 -8.64 12.61
C ASP A 664 -3.65 -8.05 11.24
N TYR A 665 -3.57 -6.71 11.19
CA TYR A 665 -3.45 -5.96 9.94
C TYR A 665 -2.14 -6.24 9.20
N LYS A 666 -2.19 -6.21 7.87
CA LYS A 666 -1.02 -6.39 6.99
C LYS A 666 -1.17 -5.59 5.71
N ALA A 667 -0.07 -5.10 5.15
CA ALA A 667 -0.06 -4.31 3.92
C ALA A 667 -0.90 -3.01 3.93
N ARG A 668 -1.44 -2.57 5.07
CA ARG A 668 -2.23 -1.33 5.17
C ARG A 668 -1.40 -0.14 4.70
N PRO A 669 -2.00 0.81 3.95
CA PRO A 669 -1.27 1.95 3.41
C PRO A 669 -0.89 3.00 4.47
N VAL A 670 -1.50 2.93 5.66
CA VAL A 670 -1.30 3.86 6.80
C VAL A 670 0.16 4.01 7.22
N VAL A 671 1.04 3.04 6.88
CA VAL A 671 2.51 3.13 6.99
C VAL A 671 3.12 4.32 6.23
N GLY A 672 2.38 4.98 5.34
CA GLY A 672 2.72 6.32 4.83
C GLY A 672 2.92 7.36 5.95
N GLY A 673 2.25 7.17 7.09
CA GLY A 673 2.39 7.96 8.32
C GLY A 673 3.78 7.88 8.94
N HIS A 674 4.60 6.86 8.62
CA HIS A 674 6.00 6.83 9.05
C HIS A 674 6.81 8.03 8.54
N PHE A 675 6.37 8.70 7.46
CA PHE A 675 7.00 9.94 6.98
C PHE A 675 6.80 11.16 7.91
N ALA A 676 6.11 11.04 9.05
CA ALA A 676 5.78 12.15 9.95
C ALA A 676 6.98 13.00 10.41
N ILE A 677 8.08 12.36 10.85
CA ILE A 677 9.28 13.09 11.29
C ILE A 677 9.90 13.86 10.12
N LEU A 678 9.98 13.22 8.94
CA LEU A 678 10.50 13.82 7.71
C LEU A 678 9.62 14.97 7.19
N ALA A 679 8.30 14.84 7.31
CA ALA A 679 7.33 15.87 6.93
C ALA A 679 7.45 17.14 7.76
N LEU A 680 7.68 17.03 9.08
CA LEU A 680 7.96 18.18 9.94
C LEU A 680 9.38 18.76 9.73
N ALA A 681 10.38 17.90 9.50
CA ALA A 681 11.76 18.33 9.31
C ALA A 681 11.97 19.10 7.98
N ASN A 682 11.40 18.60 6.88
CA ASN A 682 11.71 19.07 5.53
C ASN A 682 10.55 19.82 4.84
N GLY A 683 9.30 19.59 5.26
CA GLY A 683 8.11 20.24 4.67
C GLY A 683 7.61 19.61 3.36
N ALA A 684 6.64 20.27 2.74
CA ALA A 684 5.94 19.77 1.56
C ALA A 684 6.81 19.73 0.30
N ASN A 685 6.62 18.71 -0.55
CA ASN A 685 7.32 18.53 -1.83
C ASN A 685 8.86 18.61 -1.70
N SER A 686 9.39 18.15 -0.56
CA SER A 686 10.80 18.33 -0.19
C SER A 686 11.73 17.25 -0.74
N ILE A 687 11.18 16.23 -1.38
CA ILE A 687 11.91 15.22 -2.16
C ILE A 687 11.37 15.23 -3.59
N ASP A 688 12.15 15.78 -4.52
CA ASP A 688 11.88 15.72 -5.97
C ASP A 688 12.90 14.78 -6.64
N SER A 689 12.42 13.73 -7.29
CA SER A 689 13.26 12.78 -8.03
C SER A 689 13.86 13.37 -9.32
N ARG A 690 13.39 14.54 -9.78
CA ARG A 690 13.81 15.16 -11.05
C ARG A 690 15.17 15.87 -11.00
N SER A 691 15.93 15.78 -9.90
CA SER A 691 17.30 16.31 -9.83
C SER A 691 18.25 15.51 -10.73
N SER A 692 18.32 15.87 -12.01
CA SER A 692 18.99 15.08 -13.05
C SER A 692 20.47 14.81 -12.75
N PRO A 693 20.93 13.56 -12.82
CA PRO A 693 22.35 13.25 -12.97
C PRO A 693 22.91 13.96 -14.22
N GLY A 694 24.12 14.51 -14.13
CA GLY A 694 24.74 15.27 -15.21
C GLY A 694 24.93 14.45 -16.49
N SER A 695 24.68 15.05 -17.65
CA SER A 695 24.66 14.38 -18.96
C SER A 695 26.03 13.93 -19.46
N SER A 696 26.53 12.80 -18.95
CA SER A 696 27.65 12.06 -19.54
C SER A 696 27.18 11.28 -20.77
N ALA A 697 27.20 11.93 -21.94
CA ALA A 697 26.75 11.32 -23.20
C ALA A 697 27.60 10.11 -23.61
N CYS A 698 26.94 9.02 -23.99
CA CYS A 698 27.57 7.80 -24.53
C CYS A 698 28.18 8.05 -25.93
N ALA A 699 29.42 8.53 -25.98
CA ALA A 699 30.16 8.74 -27.21
C ALA A 699 30.85 7.45 -27.68
N GLY A 700 30.16 6.67 -28.53
CA GLY A 700 30.77 5.52 -29.21
C GLY A 700 31.85 5.94 -30.22
N GLY A 701 33.04 5.34 -30.13
CA GLY A 701 34.17 5.66 -31.02
C GLY A 701 35.09 4.45 -31.22
N SER A 702 35.14 3.94 -32.46
CA SER A 702 35.98 2.79 -32.83
C SER A 702 37.48 3.15 -32.97
N PRO A 703 38.40 2.17 -32.87
CA PRO A 703 39.79 2.44 -32.54
C PRO A 703 40.66 2.92 -33.70
N SER A 704 41.59 3.82 -33.40
CA SER A 704 42.84 4.01 -34.14
C SER A 704 43.99 4.23 -33.14
N GLY A 705 45.17 3.69 -33.44
CA GLY A 705 46.26 3.55 -32.45
C GLY A 705 47.39 4.58 -32.59
N GLY A 706 48.23 4.69 -31.56
CA GLY A 706 49.45 5.51 -31.64
C GLY A 706 50.17 5.81 -30.32
N SER A 707 50.98 4.85 -29.83
CA SER A 707 52.23 5.02 -29.06
C SER A 707 52.35 6.05 -27.92
N SER A 708 53.04 5.63 -26.84
CA SER A 708 53.84 6.45 -25.87
C SER A 708 53.10 7.47 -24.98
N SER A 709 53.52 7.73 -23.73
CA SER A 709 54.55 7.07 -22.89
C SER A 709 54.44 7.47 -21.40
N THR A 710 54.56 6.49 -20.50
CA THR A 710 55.17 6.55 -19.14
C THR A 710 55.09 7.80 -18.26
N THR A 711 54.64 7.57 -17.00
CA THR A 711 55.03 8.29 -15.75
C THR A 711 54.58 9.75 -15.56
N ARG A 712 54.40 10.29 -14.34
CA ARG A 712 54.50 9.72 -12.97
C ARG A 712 53.57 10.43 -11.98
N ALA A 713 53.10 9.67 -10.98
CA ALA A 713 52.90 10.03 -9.57
C ALA A 713 52.57 11.47 -9.08
N SER A 714 51.50 11.51 -8.29
CA SER A 714 51.43 12.04 -6.91
C SER A 714 51.39 13.56 -6.62
N SER A 715 50.24 13.93 -6.04
CA SER A 715 50.05 14.48 -4.68
C SER A 715 50.20 15.98 -4.37
N SER A 716 49.21 16.41 -3.56
CA SER A 716 49.29 17.30 -2.39
C SER A 716 49.51 18.81 -2.56
N SER A 717 48.44 19.55 -2.22
CA SER A 717 48.42 20.73 -1.32
C SER A 717 49.35 21.93 -1.60
N GLY A 718 48.77 23.13 -1.75
CA GLY A 718 49.54 24.37 -1.86
C GLY A 718 48.68 25.63 -1.83
N SER A 719 48.16 25.97 -0.65
CA SER A 719 47.31 27.12 -0.35
C SER A 719 47.66 28.45 -1.03
N ALA A 720 46.61 29.09 -1.57
CA ALA A 720 46.39 30.51 -1.85
C ALA A 720 47.44 31.57 -1.44
N SER A 721 47.58 32.60 -2.29
CA SER A 721 47.63 34.01 -1.84
C SER A 721 47.34 35.02 -2.99
N SER A 722 46.81 36.19 -2.61
CA SER A 722 46.75 37.49 -3.31
C SER A 722 46.80 37.50 -4.86
N ALA A 723 45.72 37.78 -5.60
CA ALA A 723 44.90 39.02 -5.63
C ALA A 723 45.61 40.27 -6.22
N THR A 724 45.22 40.62 -7.45
CA THR A 724 45.18 42.02 -7.96
C THR A 724 44.11 42.15 -9.04
N ALA A 725 43.24 43.16 -8.91
CA ALA A 725 42.43 43.74 -9.98
C ALA A 725 43.02 45.14 -10.31
N PRO A 726 42.42 46.03 -11.12
CA PRO A 726 41.26 45.95 -12.03
C PRO A 726 41.73 46.41 -13.45
N PRO A 727 41.10 47.34 -14.23
CA PRO A 727 39.70 47.73 -14.45
C PRO A 727 39.27 47.76 -15.95
N SER A 728 38.08 48.31 -16.24
CA SER A 728 37.68 49.01 -17.50
C SER A 728 37.55 48.18 -18.81
N SER A 729 36.69 48.53 -19.79
CA SER A 729 35.58 49.51 -19.88
C SER A 729 34.71 49.22 -21.13
N VAL A 730 33.36 49.19 -21.03
CA VAL A 730 32.38 50.20 -21.55
C VAL A 730 32.25 50.33 -23.09
N SER A 731 31.02 50.63 -23.57
CA SER A 731 30.59 50.97 -24.96
C SER A 731 30.49 49.76 -25.92
N SER A 732 29.35 49.38 -26.55
CA SER A 732 28.37 50.05 -27.45
C SER A 732 28.78 50.06 -28.93
N ALA A 733 27.92 50.01 -29.96
CA ALA A 733 26.51 49.59 -30.12
C ALA A 733 26.10 49.68 -31.62
N SER A 734 25.02 48.99 -32.03
CA SER A 734 24.21 49.21 -33.27
C SER A 734 24.83 48.94 -34.67
N GLY A 735 23.97 48.70 -35.67
CA GLY A 735 24.31 48.69 -37.12
C GLY A 735 24.52 47.31 -37.78
N SER A 736 23.53 46.43 -38.00
CA SER A 736 22.39 46.48 -38.96
C SER A 736 22.73 46.44 -40.48
N SER A 737 22.48 45.32 -41.17
CA SER A 737 21.58 45.24 -42.36
C SER A 737 21.62 43.90 -43.13
N ALA A 738 20.44 43.32 -43.41
CA ALA A 738 20.08 42.49 -44.59
C ALA A 738 20.85 41.16 -44.90
N SER A 739 20.28 40.14 -45.57
CA SER A 739 18.93 39.95 -46.14
C SER A 739 18.55 38.48 -46.38
N ALA A 740 17.30 38.10 -46.05
CA ALA A 740 16.46 37.05 -46.69
C ALA A 740 16.94 35.57 -46.65
N SER A 741 16.10 34.54 -46.80
CA SER A 741 14.67 34.47 -47.19
C SER A 741 13.94 33.23 -46.61
N THR A 742 12.63 33.37 -46.28
CA THR A 742 11.55 32.33 -46.26
C THR A 742 11.72 31.04 -45.42
N SER A 743 10.73 30.53 -44.68
CA SER A 743 9.32 30.91 -44.40
C SER A 743 8.87 30.14 -43.12
N ALA A 744 8.18 30.66 -42.10
CA ALA A 744 6.98 31.53 -42.02
C ALA A 744 5.70 30.81 -42.50
N ALA A 745 4.55 30.78 -41.79
CA ALA A 745 4.17 31.20 -40.41
C ALA A 745 2.90 30.36 -39.99
N SER A 746 2.49 30.16 -38.73
CA SER A 746 1.75 31.10 -37.83
C SER A 746 0.43 31.66 -38.44
N SER A 747 -0.66 31.96 -37.71
CA SER A 747 -1.02 31.81 -36.27
C SER A 747 -2.44 32.36 -36.00
N ALA A 748 -2.97 32.06 -34.80
CA ALA A 748 -3.84 32.93 -33.99
C ALA A 748 -5.37 33.03 -34.25
N SER A 749 -6.04 33.27 -33.13
CA SER A 749 -7.46 33.51 -32.81
C SER A 749 -8.20 34.62 -33.58
N ALA A 750 -9.52 34.46 -33.71
CA ALA A 750 -10.49 35.57 -33.78
C ALA A 750 -11.87 35.12 -33.23
N SER A 751 -12.76 36.08 -32.93
CA SER A 751 -14.07 35.87 -32.29
C SER A 751 -15.26 36.38 -33.13
N ALA A 752 -16.47 36.09 -32.65
CA ALA A 752 -17.76 36.78 -32.90
C ALA A 752 -18.78 36.21 -33.93
N SER A 753 -19.84 35.59 -33.37
CA SER A 753 -21.27 35.85 -33.61
C SER A 753 -21.96 35.78 -35.01
N SER A 754 -23.20 35.27 -34.96
CA SER A 754 -24.42 35.63 -35.74
C SER A 754 -24.93 34.71 -36.88
N ALA A 755 -25.91 33.89 -36.48
CA ALA A 755 -27.08 33.31 -37.17
C ALA A 755 -27.39 33.64 -38.65
N SER A 756 -27.82 32.59 -39.39
CA SER A 756 -29.03 32.62 -40.25
C SER A 756 -29.53 31.20 -40.59
N ALA A 757 -30.84 31.03 -40.82
CA ALA A 757 -31.47 29.77 -41.26
C ALA A 757 -32.63 30.02 -42.24
N PRO A 758 -32.93 29.07 -43.14
CA PRO A 758 -34.31 28.72 -43.53
C PRO A 758 -34.53 27.17 -43.54
N THR A 759 -35.59 26.57 -42.97
CA THR A 759 -37.02 26.50 -43.43
C THR A 759 -37.19 26.06 -44.89
N ASN A 760 -38.06 25.12 -45.30
CA ASN A 760 -39.20 24.37 -44.70
C ASN A 760 -39.45 23.09 -45.58
N THR A 761 -40.27 22.07 -45.29
CA THR A 761 -41.33 21.79 -44.27
C THR A 761 -41.24 20.28 -43.86
N ALA A 762 -42.22 19.43 -43.46
CA ALA A 762 -43.70 19.39 -43.46
C ALA A 762 -44.28 18.49 -42.33
N THR A 763 -45.55 18.07 -42.43
CA THR A 763 -46.40 17.38 -41.42
C THR A 763 -47.61 16.70 -42.14
N PRO A 764 -48.67 16.12 -41.50
CA PRO A 764 -48.99 15.87 -40.06
C PRO A 764 -49.54 14.44 -39.72
N THR A 765 -49.70 14.12 -38.42
CA THR A 765 -51.00 13.72 -37.80
C THR A 765 -50.91 13.65 -36.24
N SER A 766 -52.06 13.73 -35.56
CA SER A 766 -52.26 13.85 -34.09
C SER A 766 -53.76 13.64 -33.77
N PRO A 767 -54.32 13.61 -32.52
CA PRO A 767 -53.76 13.79 -31.16
C PRO A 767 -53.99 12.50 -30.30
N ALA A 768 -54.23 12.40 -28.98
CA ALA A 768 -54.58 13.34 -27.88
C ALA A 768 -54.28 12.77 -26.46
N THR A 769 -54.59 13.53 -25.40
CA THR A 769 -54.31 13.26 -23.98
C THR A 769 -55.55 12.93 -23.12
N ILE A 770 -55.51 11.83 -22.35
CA ILE A 770 -56.41 11.46 -21.21
C ILE A 770 -55.63 10.41 -20.35
N SER A 771 -55.72 10.27 -19.01
CA SER A 771 -56.04 11.14 -17.86
C SER A 771 -55.65 10.39 -16.55
N ALA A 772 -55.43 11.08 -15.43
CA ALA A 772 -55.15 10.47 -14.12
C ALA A 772 -56.39 10.40 -13.19
N PRO A 773 -56.51 9.40 -12.28
CA PRO A 773 -57.55 9.35 -11.25
C PRO A 773 -57.02 9.62 -9.82
N ASN A 774 -57.86 10.26 -9.01
CA ASN A 774 -57.71 10.42 -7.55
C ASN A 774 -59.05 10.05 -6.89
N PRO A 775 -59.10 9.34 -5.74
CA PRO A 775 -60.30 9.21 -4.93
C PRO A 775 -60.20 10.03 -3.63
N THR A 776 -60.80 11.22 -3.62
CA THR A 776 -61.02 11.99 -2.38
C THR A 776 -62.17 11.40 -1.57
N ASN A 777 -62.07 11.46 -0.24
CA ASN A 777 -63.25 11.60 0.61
C ASN A 777 -62.94 12.54 1.79
N SER A 778 -63.82 13.50 2.06
CA SER A 778 -63.57 14.61 2.98
C SER A 778 -64.71 14.78 3.98
N ILE A 779 -64.37 15.24 5.19
CA ILE A 779 -65.31 15.88 6.13
C ILE A 779 -64.53 16.92 6.97
N SER A 780 -65.22 17.96 7.39
CA SER A 780 -64.68 19.19 7.98
C SER A 780 -64.48 19.15 9.50
N GLY A 781 -63.52 19.95 10.00
CA GLY A 781 -63.44 20.33 11.43
C GLY A 781 -62.57 21.56 11.63
N THR A 782 -63.05 22.55 12.40
CA THR A 782 -62.33 23.78 12.75
C THR A 782 -61.89 23.79 14.21
N ALA A 783 -60.68 24.28 14.47
CA ALA A 783 -60.18 24.95 15.69
C ALA A 783 -60.64 24.46 17.09
N ASP A 784 -59.66 24.14 17.95
CA ASP A 784 -59.40 24.99 19.15
C ASP A 784 -57.97 24.80 19.67
N THR A 785 -57.58 25.67 20.60
CA THR A 785 -56.41 25.63 21.47
C THR A 785 -56.56 24.61 22.60
N SER A 786 -55.45 24.09 23.14
CA SER A 786 -55.25 23.88 24.60
C SER A 786 -53.88 23.28 24.94
N THR A 787 -53.50 23.41 26.21
CA THR A 787 -52.26 22.91 26.83
C THR A 787 -52.35 21.42 27.21
N GLY A 788 -51.26 20.65 27.05
CA GLY A 788 -51.18 19.26 27.55
C GLY A 788 -49.74 18.82 27.88
N THR A 789 -49.51 18.41 29.13
CA THR A 789 -48.22 17.95 29.68
C THR A 789 -47.76 16.58 29.16
N PHE A 790 -46.44 16.41 28.98
CA PHE A 790 -45.79 15.11 28.80
C PHE A 790 -45.90 14.19 30.03
N PRO A 791 -46.06 12.87 29.80
CA PRO A 791 -45.47 11.82 30.63
C PRO A 791 -44.43 11.00 29.85
N SER A 792 -43.53 10.31 30.56
CA SER A 792 -42.42 9.55 29.97
C SER A 792 -42.86 8.31 29.18
N PRO A 793 -42.11 7.89 28.13
CA PRO A 793 -42.39 6.65 27.42
C PRO A 793 -41.92 5.42 28.20
N SER A 794 -42.77 4.41 28.32
CA SER A 794 -42.39 3.05 28.69
C SER A 794 -43.25 2.03 27.95
N SER A 795 -42.61 0.96 27.49
CA SER A 795 -43.17 -0.16 26.72
C SER A 795 -43.82 0.18 25.36
N LEU A 796 -43.23 -0.36 24.28
CA LEU A 796 -43.92 -1.14 23.26
C LEU A 796 -42.87 -1.86 22.40
N VAL A 797 -42.86 -3.20 22.46
CA VAL A 797 -42.07 -4.07 21.56
C VAL A 797 -43.01 -5.17 21.07
N SER A 798 -43.13 -5.32 19.76
CA SER A 798 -43.87 -6.41 19.11
C SER A 798 -42.89 -7.38 18.47
N SER A 799 -43.01 -8.66 18.80
CA SER A 799 -42.15 -9.73 18.27
C SER A 799 -42.79 -10.44 17.08
N ASP A 800 -42.19 -10.35 15.90
CA ASP A 800 -42.42 -11.30 14.81
C ASP A 800 -41.40 -12.43 14.86
N ALA A 801 -41.79 -13.63 14.39
CA ALA A 801 -41.02 -14.86 14.56
C ALA A 801 -40.41 -15.36 13.24
N VAL A 802 -39.08 -15.39 13.17
CA VAL A 802 -38.35 -16.02 12.06
C VAL A 802 -38.43 -17.54 12.17
N THR A 803 -38.64 -18.23 11.05
CA THR A 803 -38.66 -19.71 10.97
C THR A 803 -37.46 -20.21 10.17
N THR A 804 -36.45 -20.73 10.86
CA THR A 804 -35.26 -21.32 10.22
C THR A 804 -35.54 -22.79 9.84
N VAL A 805 -35.18 -23.16 8.61
CA VAL A 805 -35.16 -24.55 8.15
C VAL A 805 -33.71 -25.01 8.11
N ILE A 806 -33.38 -26.06 8.86
CA ILE A 806 -32.05 -26.68 8.81
C ILE A 806 -32.17 -27.97 7.98
N VAL A 807 -31.39 -28.04 6.90
CA VAL A 807 -31.14 -29.24 6.10
C VAL A 807 -29.73 -29.71 6.42
N TYR A 808 -29.54 -31.00 6.63
CA TYR A 808 -28.24 -31.61 6.86
C TYR A 808 -28.09 -32.92 6.08
N THR A 809 -26.86 -33.19 5.66
CA THR A 809 -26.53 -34.28 4.74
C THR A 809 -25.57 -35.25 5.44
N THR A 810 -26.08 -36.43 5.80
CA THR A 810 -25.32 -37.44 6.53
C THR A 810 -24.72 -38.46 5.57
N THR A 811 -23.40 -38.49 5.48
CA THR A 811 -22.64 -39.41 4.63
C THR A 811 -21.97 -40.49 5.49
N THR A 812 -22.37 -41.75 5.30
CA THR A 812 -21.80 -42.91 6.00
C THR A 812 -20.92 -43.72 5.04
N VAL A 813 -19.66 -43.94 5.41
CA VAL A 813 -18.77 -44.88 4.70
C VAL A 813 -18.79 -46.23 5.41
N CYS A 814 -19.26 -47.27 4.73
CA CYS A 814 -19.29 -48.62 5.27
C CYS A 814 -17.90 -49.29 5.19
N PRO A 815 -17.57 -50.25 6.08
CA PRO A 815 -16.27 -50.96 6.06
C PRO A 815 -15.93 -51.73 4.77
N SER A 816 -16.88 -51.84 3.83
CA SER A 816 -16.71 -52.38 2.48
C SER A 816 -16.25 -51.35 1.43
N GLY A 817 -16.01 -50.10 1.81
CA GLY A 817 -15.56 -49.04 0.90
C GLY A 817 -16.66 -48.44 0.02
N GLN A 818 -17.93 -48.64 0.36
CA GLN A 818 -19.06 -47.92 -0.26
C GLN A 818 -19.57 -46.80 0.65
N THR A 819 -19.86 -45.66 0.02
CA THR A 819 -20.38 -44.45 0.65
C THR A 819 -21.88 -44.34 0.37
N VAL A 820 -22.68 -44.09 1.41
CA VAL A 820 -24.12 -43.84 1.30
C VAL A 820 -24.45 -42.50 1.96
N THR A 821 -25.15 -41.64 1.24
CA THR A 821 -25.55 -40.31 1.69
C THR A 821 -27.06 -40.22 1.79
N GLN A 822 -27.56 -39.61 2.86
CA GLN A 822 -28.97 -39.23 3.03
C GLN A 822 -29.08 -37.78 3.48
N GLU A 823 -30.06 -37.07 2.93
CA GLU A 823 -30.45 -35.73 3.38
C GLU A 823 -31.62 -35.82 4.35
N GLY A 824 -31.56 -35.04 5.43
CA GLY A 824 -32.63 -34.88 6.41
C GLY A 824 -32.87 -33.39 6.67
N GLY A 825 -34.14 -32.99 6.74
CA GLY A 825 -34.55 -31.65 7.13
C GLY A 825 -35.38 -31.68 8.40
N SER A 826 -35.13 -30.75 9.32
CA SER A 826 -35.95 -30.57 10.52
C SER A 826 -36.30 -29.10 10.75
N THR A 827 -37.59 -28.81 10.89
CA THR A 827 -38.10 -27.51 11.32
C THR A 827 -38.30 -27.50 12.83
N SER A 828 -37.78 -26.47 13.50
CA SER A 828 -37.94 -26.25 14.93
C SER A 828 -38.16 -24.76 15.21
N VAL A 829 -39.22 -24.42 15.92
CA VAL A 829 -39.51 -23.04 16.33
C VAL A 829 -38.91 -22.80 17.72
N LEU A 830 -37.76 -22.12 17.77
CA LEU A 830 -37.11 -21.76 19.03
C LEU A 830 -37.77 -20.50 19.63
N LYS A 831 -38.25 -20.61 20.87
CA LYS A 831 -38.52 -19.44 21.73
C LYS A 831 -37.34 -19.26 22.68
N ALA A 832 -36.94 -18.01 22.90
CA ALA A 832 -35.83 -17.65 23.79
C ALA A 832 -36.07 -18.20 25.22
N PRO A 833 -35.09 -18.91 25.83
CA PRO A 833 -35.24 -19.49 27.16
C PRO A 833 -34.94 -18.48 28.27
N SER A 834 -35.75 -18.51 29.33
CA SER A 834 -35.40 -17.88 30.61
C SER A 834 -34.48 -18.80 31.42
N ILE A 835 -33.53 -18.20 32.15
CA ILE A 835 -32.54 -18.93 32.96
C ILE A 835 -33.24 -19.77 34.05
N SER A 836 -33.12 -21.10 33.99
CA SER A 836 -32.76 -21.95 35.13
C SER A 836 -32.66 -23.44 34.76
N THR A 837 -31.82 -24.17 35.51
CA THR A 837 -31.85 -25.64 35.70
C THR A 837 -31.52 -26.54 34.49
N TYR A 838 -30.34 -27.16 34.51
CA TYR A 838 -30.21 -28.64 34.60
C TYR A 838 -28.78 -29.02 35.05
N LEU A 839 -28.66 -30.11 35.81
CA LEU A 839 -27.39 -30.59 36.39
C LEU A 839 -27.38 -32.13 36.38
N ALA A 840 -26.20 -32.73 36.12
CA ALA A 840 -25.96 -34.18 35.95
C ALA A 840 -26.64 -34.80 34.70
N THR A 841 -26.19 -35.92 34.11
CA THR A 841 -25.18 -36.92 34.55
C THR A 841 -24.55 -37.66 33.35
N ALA A 842 -23.23 -37.89 33.34
CA ALA A 842 -22.55 -39.00 32.64
C ALA A 842 -21.05 -39.06 33.03
N THR A 843 -20.38 -40.23 32.92
CA THR A 843 -19.01 -40.45 33.41
C THR A 843 -18.14 -41.31 32.47
N HIS A 844 -16.84 -40.95 32.37
CA HIS A 844 -15.66 -41.77 32.02
C HIS A 844 -15.77 -42.95 31.04
N VAL A 845 -15.04 -42.84 29.91
CA VAL A 845 -14.13 -43.89 29.38
C VAL A 845 -12.83 -43.18 28.93
N SER A 846 -11.70 -43.90 28.84
CA SER A 846 -10.33 -43.37 28.72
C SER A 846 -9.64 -43.62 27.36
N ASP A 847 -8.62 -42.82 27.09
CA ASP A 847 -7.43 -43.05 26.24
C ASP A 847 -7.58 -43.53 24.79
N THR A 848 -7.45 -42.60 23.83
CA THR A 848 -6.60 -42.81 22.64
C THR A 848 -5.98 -41.50 22.12
N THR A 849 -4.89 -41.62 21.36
CA THR A 849 -4.04 -40.53 20.85
C THR A 849 -4.77 -39.57 19.91
N VAL A 850 -4.57 -38.26 20.11
CA VAL A 850 -5.03 -37.20 19.18
C VAL A 850 -3.91 -36.85 18.20
N PHE A 851 -4.19 -36.93 16.89
CA PHE A 851 -3.46 -36.15 15.89
C PHE A 851 -4.08 -34.75 15.84
N ALA A 852 -3.28 -33.71 16.07
CA ALA A 852 -3.73 -32.34 15.96
C ALA A 852 -3.73 -31.89 14.49
N THR A 853 -4.86 -32.07 13.81
CA THR A 853 -5.14 -31.40 12.53
C THR A 853 -5.85 -30.09 12.84
N THR A 854 -5.09 -28.99 12.91
CA THR A 854 -5.65 -27.67 13.18
C THR A 854 -6.46 -27.19 11.98
N PHE A 855 -7.79 -27.20 12.10
CA PHE A 855 -8.66 -26.39 11.25
C PHE A 855 -8.92 -25.06 11.95
N THR A 856 -8.36 -23.99 11.44
CA THR A 856 -8.78 -22.63 11.76
C THR A 856 -10.11 -22.35 11.05
N THR A 857 -11.15 -22.08 11.83
CA THR A 857 -12.40 -21.49 11.33
C THR A 857 -12.49 -20.08 11.86
N ASP A 858 -12.15 -19.11 11.01
CA ASP A 858 -12.26 -17.69 11.33
C ASP A 858 -13.73 -17.25 11.38
N TYR A 859 -13.96 -16.06 11.97
CA TYR A 859 -15.25 -15.39 12.17
C TYR A 859 -16.28 -16.11 13.07
N MET A 860 -16.41 -15.61 14.31
CA MET A 860 -17.69 -15.35 15.01
C MET A 860 -17.40 -14.74 16.41
N THR A 861 -17.22 -13.42 16.46
CA THR A 861 -16.99 -12.65 17.70
C THR A 861 -18.24 -11.85 18.10
N ASP A 862 -19.13 -12.45 18.88
CA ASP A 862 -20.17 -11.69 19.61
C ASP A 862 -20.70 -12.44 20.86
N ILE A 863 -19.93 -12.41 21.96
CA ILE A 863 -20.39 -12.83 23.29
C ILE A 863 -19.81 -11.87 24.35
N ALA A 864 -20.69 -11.09 25.00
CA ALA A 864 -20.28 -10.16 26.05
C ALA A 864 -19.84 -10.87 27.34
N TYR A 865 -18.62 -10.60 27.79
CA TYR A 865 -18.10 -11.09 29.07
C TYR A 865 -18.80 -10.40 30.25
N THR A 866 -19.57 -11.16 31.04
CA THR A 866 -20.11 -10.70 32.34
C THR A 866 -19.36 -11.39 33.48
N THR A 867 -18.37 -10.70 34.04
CA THR A 867 -17.55 -11.22 35.15
C THR A 867 -18.31 -11.16 36.47
N VAL A 868 -18.71 -12.32 37.00
CA VAL A 868 -19.27 -12.44 38.36
C VAL A 868 -18.27 -13.17 39.26
N THR A 869 -17.71 -12.45 40.24
CA THR A 869 -16.88 -13.05 41.28
C THR A 869 -17.72 -13.41 42.51
N ALA A 870 -17.66 -14.69 42.89
CA ALA A 870 -18.35 -15.35 44.02
C ALA A 870 -19.85 -15.66 43.81
#